data_AF-K9VUH1-F1
#
_entry.id   AF-K9VUH1-F1
#
_cell.length_a   1.000
_cell.length_b   1.000
_cell.length_c   1.000
_cell.angle_alpha   90.00
_cell.angle_beta   90.00
_cell.angle_gamma   90.00
#
_symmetry.space_group_name_H-M   'P 1'
#
loop_
_entity.id
_entity.type
_entity.pdbx_description
1 polymer ?
#
loop_
_entity_poly.entity_id
_entity_poly.type
_entity_poly.pdbx_seq_one_letter_code
_entity_poly.pdbx_strand_id
1 'polypeptide(L)'
;MKEVNLFVSTFEQGKGLLPWDKVVDLSDSALLPGFSETQKRELLSKPWNGYDDFNPNRILTATWKKDTNKWYGHDGITPLDQPLNDPANTSTNFTLPQSLTAGQNYNFAVESVSNSGAVTKDFGQFKTLPPVSNSPFSSVSVLTHGFTLLPNQSGIPDSFFQMANKIATVSGNTPENSGLIMRYDKPTGNWIPIDLQGRVITDLTEGLKTSETAYLSTLANNLKAGVFIDGKEIKYLNNNKPLVLLTEWSLDRESVIPDVGFSEGAADALFASMVQLDLALGGKVGEYENNQLQRLYDSQGNLIRQQGDLFNSPMHFMGFSRGTVVNSEIVQRLGTFFPQAGGTSMANRDLQMTTIDPHDFYQPSLNLRLPGFIETNFSDFYEPKIQVWNNVTFADNYYQTVADPNGGTATPNGRSLSQLPQEELDKNPKPAGLNFPKASGDTLGKADREILLGTRNGEPDRINSRIGFTKDDSIGGTHKRAFGWYAGTVDLDLEEVLLQYPHVEASENPQAVNDMLGKMGLPEMFDPNFPAAKPWYDNGNGEGVGEGWFYSVLGGGKEQRQYSPTGRVPVSFDNTLSAGMRGDYAVPTLFNGNFDQFIPNKSVAEDFGRNAISQVLPGWSFHNNSPQVTQGSTSNLLTVENLVDWRQVGSLQKHREKLGYDGSRPNYALELGSDESITHNRFVVPDWGVLRFDLHVPNPGNGKLKVFIKEANADGWTELNSVDLSLADDPHTLNPNDNNQYVRKNAIGYYDFKDGQYSDPYSYKLSYAREGFETFHLDVPNHLRGKPALLKFELEGNSLVYLDDVFFKSAHLKLDNPDNARPDASKNTNNYLIERPQYSLSYNNETKGANWVSWQLNKAWLGDVRRQRITGEPNNPDHPYVEQVPIVSYGNSYGRNYPPGFDDGGLDSNFPQSPDQVRPVDATFSPYDINNGNVVVYPWVPDGLLPANWVRTQGGDYRNNTLYVPGGFVQFADRRYEKGHLAPIEDRTRTFKDALSTYMTSNLLPFQHYVNKTPWKNFEEESNKFVQGNNAELYIIAGATGYNLDRKLPDPYPTEHPFQSHPDPLPGVVKNLVSLREQNGELIFDRDPLGRIRTRNGGNEGINFQWLTNPKQIGIPEFFWKVVVPLRPGQGIADLNEDTQPIAVIMPNIDARKFPDNQLILGNDTTLDLSRPGVWETYAVTVRDVEHLTGYNFFSGLPQELQDAIEEDRNTNFFLNPSP
;
A
#
# COMPACT_ATOMS: atom_id res chain seq x y z
N MET A 1 28.55 40.48 52.06
CA MET A 1 28.37 39.78 50.78
C MET A 1 28.76 40.72 49.67
N LYS A 2 29.75 40.32 48.88
CA LYS A 2 30.30 41.03 47.72
C LYS A 2 29.69 40.48 46.43
N GLU A 3 29.65 39.16 46.31
CA GLU A 3 29.18 38.40 45.14
C GLU A 3 28.46 37.11 45.61
N VAL A 4 27.53 36.59 44.81
CA VAL A 4 26.94 35.24 44.94
C VAL A 4 27.06 34.56 43.58
N ASN A 5 27.60 33.35 43.54
CA ASN A 5 27.62 32.52 42.34
C ASN A 5 26.63 31.36 42.50
N LEU A 6 25.89 31.06 41.45
CA LEU A 6 25.01 29.91 41.32
C LEU A 6 25.52 29.05 40.18
N PHE A 7 25.70 27.77 40.48
CA PHE A 7 26.07 26.74 39.51
C PHE A 7 24.96 25.71 39.45
N VAL A 8 24.53 25.32 38.25
CA VAL A 8 23.56 24.24 38.03
C VAL A 8 24.15 23.26 37.02
N SER A 9 24.06 21.97 37.32
CA SER A 9 24.59 20.86 36.51
C SER A 9 23.73 19.62 36.75
N THR A 10 23.70 18.65 35.86
CA THR A 10 23.15 17.33 36.20
C THR A 10 24.11 16.52 37.08
N PHE A 11 25.40 16.85 37.08
CA PHE A 11 26.43 16.12 37.79
C PHE A 11 26.47 16.48 39.28
N GLU A 12 26.77 15.49 40.10
CA GLU A 12 26.93 15.66 41.55
C GLU A 12 28.21 16.44 41.92
N GLN A 13 28.28 16.84 43.19
CA GLN A 13 29.48 17.43 43.78
C GLN A 13 30.71 16.52 43.55
N GLY A 14 31.80 17.10 43.05
CA GLY A 14 33.04 16.38 42.79
C GLY A 14 33.10 15.71 41.41
N LYS A 15 32.01 15.71 40.63
CA LYS A 15 31.91 15.09 39.30
C LYS A 15 31.64 16.08 38.14
N GLY A 16 31.55 17.38 38.41
CA GLY A 16 31.33 18.38 37.37
C GLY A 16 30.40 19.53 37.76
N LEU A 17 29.83 19.52 38.98
CA LEU A 17 28.98 20.62 39.47
C LEU A 17 29.76 21.94 39.61
N LEU A 18 30.95 21.87 40.21
CA LEU A 18 31.82 23.02 40.41
C LEU A 18 32.90 23.11 39.33
N PRO A 19 33.47 24.30 39.10
CA PRO A 19 34.44 24.52 38.00
C PRO A 19 35.74 23.75 38.13
N TRP A 20 36.01 23.25 39.33
CA TRP A 20 37.23 22.55 39.71
C TRP A 20 36.97 21.11 40.18
N ASP A 21 35.77 20.56 39.93
CA ASP A 21 35.45 19.14 40.20
C ASP A 21 36.20 18.20 39.24
N LYS A 22 36.24 16.88 39.53
CA LYS A 22 37.13 15.85 38.93
C LYS A 22 36.88 15.52 37.44
N VAL A 23 36.70 16.52 36.59
CA VAL A 23 36.82 16.35 35.13
C VAL A 23 38.28 16.52 34.70
N VAL A 24 39.15 16.99 35.61
CA VAL A 24 40.55 17.30 35.32
C VAL A 24 41.46 16.65 36.39
N ASP A 25 42.30 15.68 36.02
CA ASP A 25 43.33 15.13 36.92
C ASP A 25 44.44 16.16 37.13
N LEU A 26 44.35 16.91 38.23
CA LEU A 26 45.32 17.95 38.56
C LEU A 26 46.72 17.41 38.89
N SER A 27 46.84 16.10 39.11
CA SER A 27 48.13 15.43 39.28
C SER A 27 48.86 15.16 37.96
N ASP A 28 48.17 15.27 36.81
CA ASP A 28 48.74 15.07 35.49
C ASP A 28 49.74 16.18 35.15
N SER A 29 51.01 15.80 34.99
CA SER A 29 52.12 16.69 34.60
C SER A 29 51.95 17.36 33.22
N ALA A 30 51.13 16.82 32.33
CA ALA A 30 50.87 17.37 30.99
C ALA A 30 49.85 18.53 31.02
N LEU A 31 48.94 18.53 31.99
CA LEU A 31 47.97 19.59 32.20
C LEU A 31 48.65 20.78 32.91
N LEU A 32 48.68 21.97 32.27
CA LEU A 32 49.39 23.16 32.76
C LEU A 32 50.85 22.86 33.17
N PRO A 33 51.71 22.49 32.19
CA PRO A 33 53.07 22.02 32.47
C PRO A 33 53.91 23.13 33.13
N GLY A 34 54.62 22.76 34.20
CA GLY A 34 55.43 23.69 35.01
C GLY A 34 54.75 24.21 36.28
N PHE A 35 53.47 23.89 36.49
CA PHE A 35 52.77 24.17 37.75
C PHE A 35 52.69 22.88 38.60
N SER A 36 52.86 23.00 39.91
CA SER A 36 52.59 21.88 40.83
C SER A 36 51.08 21.61 40.93
N GLU A 37 50.67 20.40 41.31
CA GLU A 37 49.25 20.09 41.55
C GLU A 37 48.58 21.12 42.48
N THR A 38 49.31 21.56 43.52
CA THR A 38 48.84 22.61 44.44
C THR A 38 48.66 23.95 43.73
N GLN A 39 49.59 24.34 42.85
CA GLN A 39 49.47 25.58 42.06
C GLN A 39 48.38 25.50 40.99
N LYS A 40 48.15 24.32 40.39
CA LYS A 40 47.03 24.09 39.46
C LYS A 40 45.69 24.20 40.19
N ARG A 41 45.57 23.60 41.38
CA ARG A 41 44.43 23.81 42.28
C ARG A 41 44.28 25.29 42.60
N GLU A 42 45.36 25.97 42.98
CA GLU A 42 45.33 27.39 43.33
C GLU A 42 44.88 28.30 42.17
N LEU A 43 45.33 27.98 40.93
CA LEU A 43 44.98 28.70 39.71
C LEU A 43 43.50 28.51 39.34
N LEU A 44 43.01 27.27 39.41
CA LEU A 44 41.63 26.88 39.13
C LEU A 44 40.66 27.21 40.28
N SER A 45 41.18 27.48 41.49
CA SER A 45 40.43 27.91 42.66
C SER A 45 40.44 29.43 42.89
N LYS A 46 41.08 30.23 42.01
CA LYS A 46 41.02 31.68 42.12
C LYS A 46 39.59 32.17 41.82
N PRO A 47 39.11 33.24 42.47
CA PRO A 47 37.80 33.81 42.17
C PRO A 47 37.68 34.12 40.69
N TRP A 48 36.60 33.65 40.08
CA TRP A 48 36.35 33.59 38.63
C TRP A 48 36.14 34.94 37.93
N ASN A 49 36.55 36.04 38.56
CA ASN A 49 36.37 37.41 38.06
C ASN A 49 37.30 37.69 36.86
N GLY A 50 37.04 37.03 35.72
CA GLY A 50 37.69 37.30 34.43
C GLY A 50 37.95 36.11 33.48
N TYR A 51 37.41 34.90 33.72
CA TYR A 51 37.55 33.77 32.79
C TYR A 51 36.17 33.16 32.49
N ASP A 52 35.95 32.73 31.25
CA ASP A 52 34.74 32.00 30.86
C ASP A 52 34.64 30.64 31.56
N ASP A 53 33.41 30.18 31.69
CA ASP A 53 33.11 28.86 32.18
C ASP A 53 33.15 27.78 31.09
N PHE A 54 34.20 26.95 31.14
CA PHE A 54 34.44 25.87 30.18
C PHE A 54 34.12 24.48 30.71
N ASN A 55 33.48 24.34 31.89
CA ASN A 55 33.09 23.01 32.33
C ASN A 55 31.99 22.50 31.38
N PRO A 56 32.26 21.42 30.63
CA PRO A 56 31.36 21.01 29.57
C PRO A 56 29.99 20.57 30.07
N ASN A 57 29.90 20.24 31.35
CA ASN A 57 28.75 19.62 32.01
C ASN A 57 27.92 20.62 32.84
N ARG A 58 28.05 21.93 32.55
CA ARG A 58 27.40 23.01 33.31
C ARG A 58 26.24 23.62 32.53
N ILE A 59 25.05 23.55 33.12
CA ILE A 59 23.82 24.08 32.54
C ILE A 59 23.71 25.59 32.76
N LEU A 60 24.07 26.05 33.96
CA LEU A 60 24.03 27.45 34.31
C LEU A 60 25.21 27.80 35.21
N THR A 61 25.90 28.88 34.83
CA THR A 61 26.72 29.66 35.75
C THR A 61 26.20 31.08 35.76
N ALA A 62 25.79 31.52 36.93
CA ALA A 62 25.26 32.86 37.14
C ALA A 62 25.94 33.53 38.33
N THR A 63 26.28 34.80 38.20
CA THR A 63 26.89 35.59 39.27
C THR A 63 26.05 36.83 39.57
N TRP A 64 25.58 36.94 40.80
CA TRP A 64 25.01 38.17 41.34
C TRP A 64 26.12 39.12 41.80
N LYS A 65 26.06 40.37 41.33
CA LYS A 65 26.98 41.43 41.74
C LYS A 65 26.28 42.50 42.56
N LYS A 66 26.88 42.88 43.69
CA LYS A 66 26.30 43.85 44.65
C LYS A 66 26.19 45.26 44.10
N ASP A 67 27.17 45.70 43.33
CA ASP A 67 27.27 47.05 42.78
C ASP A 67 26.15 47.37 41.79
N THR A 68 25.73 46.39 41.00
CA THR A 68 24.61 46.55 40.06
C THR A 68 23.30 45.95 40.56
N ASN A 69 23.34 45.14 41.62
CA ASN A 69 22.22 44.35 42.14
C ASN A 69 21.52 43.52 41.04
N LYS A 70 22.32 42.88 40.18
CA LYS A 70 21.86 42.07 39.05
C LYS A 70 22.64 40.76 38.97
N TRP A 71 22.02 39.76 38.37
CA TRP A 71 22.67 38.52 37.97
C TRP A 71 23.25 38.66 36.56
N TYR A 72 24.40 38.03 36.35
CA TYR A 72 25.11 37.96 35.08
C TYR A 72 25.35 36.50 34.71
N GLY A 73 25.41 36.21 33.41
CA GLY A 73 25.75 34.88 32.89
C GLY A 73 27.22 34.51 33.11
N HIS A 74 27.63 33.39 32.51
CA HIS A 74 28.97 32.82 32.68
C HIS A 74 30.11 33.76 32.29
N ASP A 75 29.87 34.69 31.36
CA ASP A 75 30.83 35.70 30.91
C ASP A 75 31.06 36.82 31.94
N GLY A 76 30.22 36.86 32.98
CA GLY A 76 30.23 37.88 34.02
C GLY A 76 29.85 39.28 33.55
N ILE A 77 29.39 39.47 32.31
CA ILE A 77 29.12 40.78 31.69
C ILE A 77 27.69 40.85 31.15
N THR A 78 27.16 39.76 30.60
CA THR A 78 25.80 39.68 30.07
C THR A 78 24.79 39.61 31.22
N PRO A 79 23.92 40.63 31.42
CA PRO A 79 22.89 40.58 32.45
C PRO A 79 21.88 39.48 32.14
N LEU A 80 21.47 38.72 33.14
CA LEU A 80 20.36 37.76 33.01
C LEU A 80 19.04 38.45 33.33
N ASP A 81 18.12 38.42 32.37
CA ASP A 81 16.81 39.06 32.49
C ASP A 81 15.90 38.34 33.50
N GLN A 82 15.02 39.11 34.15
CA GLN A 82 14.01 38.58 35.05
C GLN A 82 12.82 38.05 34.23
N PRO A 83 12.36 36.80 34.46
CA PRO A 83 11.15 36.30 33.82
C PRO A 83 9.90 37.11 34.21
N LEU A 84 8.99 37.33 33.26
CA LEU A 84 7.74 38.07 33.48
C LEU A 84 6.84 37.29 34.46
N ASN A 85 6.37 37.95 35.52
CA ASN A 85 5.51 37.40 36.59
C ASN A 85 6.18 36.52 37.66
N ASP A 86 7.51 36.34 37.61
CA ASP A 86 8.25 35.66 38.67
C ASP A 86 8.78 36.62 39.75
N PRO A 87 9.02 36.13 40.99
CA PRO A 87 9.66 36.94 42.03
C PRO A 87 10.98 37.55 41.56
N ALA A 88 11.27 38.77 42.01
CA ALA A 88 12.49 39.47 41.59
C ALA A 88 13.75 38.65 41.90
N ASN A 89 14.64 38.57 40.91
CA ASN A 89 15.98 38.03 41.10
C ASN A 89 16.76 38.97 42.04
N THR A 90 17.19 38.47 43.19
CA THR A 90 17.93 39.20 44.24
C THR A 90 19.18 38.41 44.65
N SER A 91 19.95 38.91 45.62
CA SER A 91 21.07 38.15 46.19
C SER A 91 20.67 36.85 46.90
N THR A 92 19.38 36.63 47.20
CA THR A 92 18.87 35.45 47.91
C THR A 92 17.78 34.72 47.13
N ASN A 93 17.48 35.14 45.91
CA ASN A 93 16.46 34.53 45.07
C ASN A 93 16.88 34.59 43.60
N PHE A 94 16.77 33.48 42.90
CA PHE A 94 17.07 33.40 41.48
C PHE A 94 16.07 32.46 40.81
N THR A 95 15.41 32.94 39.77
CA THR A 95 14.53 32.13 38.93
C THR A 95 15.33 31.54 37.78
N LEU A 96 15.33 30.21 37.66
CA LEU A 96 15.99 29.50 36.56
C LEU A 96 15.30 29.81 35.22
N PRO A 97 16.03 29.74 34.09
CA PRO A 97 15.44 29.82 32.75
C PRO A 97 14.34 28.75 32.52
N GLN A 98 13.37 29.03 31.65
CA GLN A 98 12.20 28.16 31.39
C GLN A 98 12.52 26.90 30.56
N SER A 99 13.74 26.74 30.07
CA SER A 99 14.15 25.63 29.22
C SER A 99 14.94 24.63 30.07
N LEU A 100 14.24 23.82 30.87
CA LEU A 100 14.81 22.65 31.56
C LEU A 100 14.19 21.37 30.99
N THR A 101 15.01 20.37 30.65
CA THR A 101 14.52 19.05 30.22
C THR A 101 13.72 18.43 31.36
N ALA A 102 12.50 18.01 31.06
CA ALA A 102 11.58 17.47 32.05
C ALA A 102 11.95 16.03 32.46
N GLY A 103 11.75 15.67 33.72
CA GLY A 103 12.13 14.37 34.28
C GLY A 103 13.60 14.23 34.68
N GLN A 104 14.43 15.25 34.46
CA GLN A 104 15.87 15.24 34.75
C GLN A 104 16.16 15.65 36.20
N ASN A 105 17.20 15.04 36.79
CA ASN A 105 17.76 15.49 38.06
C ASN A 105 18.82 16.56 37.81
N TYR A 106 18.76 17.63 38.61
CA TYR A 106 19.70 18.73 38.57
C TYR A 106 20.28 18.93 39.96
N ASN A 107 21.60 19.09 40.01
CA ASN A 107 22.38 19.49 41.15
C ASN A 107 22.69 20.99 41.03
N PHE A 108 22.76 21.68 42.16
CA PHE A 108 23.18 23.07 42.19
C PHE A 108 24.13 23.34 43.35
N ALA A 109 25.00 24.32 43.16
CA ALA A 109 25.88 24.84 44.18
C ALA A 109 25.75 26.36 44.25
N VAL A 110 25.69 26.89 45.47
CA VAL A 110 25.71 28.33 45.72
C VAL A 110 27.00 28.68 46.42
N GLU A 111 27.75 29.61 45.86
CA GLU A 111 28.96 30.16 46.45
C GLU A 111 28.75 31.62 46.84
N SER A 112 29.04 31.95 48.08
CA SER A 112 28.91 33.29 48.62
C SER A 112 30.29 33.87 48.92
N VAL A 113 30.59 35.07 48.42
CA VAL A 113 31.86 35.75 48.65
C VAL A 113 31.64 36.94 49.57
N SER A 114 32.35 36.99 50.70
CA SER A 114 32.26 38.08 51.66
C SER A 114 33.04 39.33 51.19
N ASN A 115 32.87 40.46 51.88
CA ASN A 115 33.64 41.67 51.57
C ASN A 115 35.15 41.50 51.87
N SER A 116 35.52 40.54 52.73
CA SER A 116 36.91 40.19 53.05
C SER A 116 37.48 39.12 52.12
N GLY A 117 36.71 38.67 51.12
CA GLY A 117 37.10 37.60 50.21
C GLY A 117 36.90 36.19 50.77
N ALA A 118 36.28 36.02 51.94
CA ALA A 118 35.97 34.70 52.48
C ALA A 118 34.85 34.05 51.65
N VAL A 119 35.01 32.77 51.33
CA VAL A 119 34.07 32.01 50.50
C VAL A 119 33.30 31.01 51.35
N THR A 120 31.99 30.90 51.16
CA THR A 120 31.15 29.85 51.77
C THR A 120 30.27 29.22 50.71
N LYS A 121 30.19 27.88 50.70
CA LYS A 121 29.50 27.07 49.69
C LYS A 121 28.39 26.26 50.33
N ASP A 122 27.30 26.09 49.60
CA ASP A 122 26.23 25.15 49.92
C ASP A 122 25.76 24.43 48.65
N PHE A 123 25.14 23.28 48.82
CA PHE A 123 24.77 22.38 47.72
C PHE A 123 23.33 21.91 47.85
N GLY A 124 22.69 21.65 46.73
CA GLY A 124 21.36 21.04 46.71
C GLY A 124 21.06 20.35 45.39
N GLN A 125 19.88 19.77 45.31
CA GLN A 125 19.38 19.09 44.12
C GLN A 125 17.87 19.34 43.95
N PHE A 126 17.39 19.26 42.72
CA PHE A 126 15.98 19.25 42.38
C PHE A 126 15.72 18.37 41.15
N LYS A 127 14.49 17.90 40.98
CA LYS A 127 14.07 17.12 39.81
C LYS A 127 12.97 17.87 39.06
N THR A 128 13.10 18.00 37.74
CA THR A 128 11.99 18.51 36.91
C THR A 128 10.94 17.43 36.72
N LEU A 129 9.66 17.81 36.74
CA LEU A 129 8.56 16.86 36.53
C LEU A 129 8.24 16.76 35.04
N PRO A 130 8.02 15.56 34.49
CA PRO A 130 7.51 15.41 33.13
C PRO A 130 6.12 16.05 33.01
N PRO A 131 5.72 16.49 31.81
CA PRO A 131 4.37 16.98 31.58
C PRO A 131 3.30 15.96 31.99
N VAL A 132 2.19 16.45 32.52
CA VAL A 132 1.03 15.61 32.81
C VAL A 132 0.29 15.35 31.51
N SER A 133 0.13 14.08 31.17
CA SER A 133 -0.65 13.63 30.02
C SER A 133 -1.98 13.04 30.46
N ASN A 134 -3.04 13.36 29.70
CA ASN A 134 -4.36 12.76 29.83
C ASN A 134 -4.60 11.65 28.79
N SER A 135 -3.59 11.33 27.99
CA SER A 135 -3.64 10.24 27.03
C SER A 135 -3.44 8.89 27.73
N PRO A 136 -3.87 7.78 27.09
CA PRO A 136 -3.75 6.44 27.69
C PRO A 136 -2.31 6.09 28.11
N PHE A 137 -1.33 6.36 27.26
CA PHE A 137 0.08 6.47 27.62
C PHE A 137 0.51 7.94 27.53
N SER A 138 1.43 8.37 28.40
CA SER A 138 1.96 9.73 28.31
C SER A 138 2.77 9.96 27.03
N SER A 139 3.40 8.90 26.52
CA SER A 139 3.92 8.78 25.16
C SER A 139 4.18 7.31 24.83
N VAL A 140 4.09 6.95 23.54
CA VAL A 140 4.55 5.68 22.97
C VAL A 140 5.82 5.97 22.15
N SER A 141 6.97 5.58 22.68
CA SER A 141 8.27 5.74 22.03
C SER A 141 8.66 4.46 21.29
N VAL A 142 8.98 4.55 20.00
CA VAL A 142 9.48 3.43 19.20
C VAL A 142 10.95 3.66 18.92
N LEU A 143 11.82 2.76 19.39
CA LEU A 143 13.26 2.83 19.12
C LEU A 143 13.70 1.75 18.14
N THR A 144 14.37 2.19 17.09
CA THR A 144 14.91 1.34 16.03
C THR A 144 16.42 1.48 15.92
N HIS A 145 17.11 0.34 15.97
CA HIS A 145 18.57 0.30 15.94
C HIS A 145 19.12 0.21 14.51
N GLY A 146 20.42 0.46 14.37
CA GLY A 146 21.07 0.58 13.07
C GLY A 146 21.64 -0.70 12.49
N PHE A 147 22.44 -0.52 11.43
CA PHE A 147 23.35 -1.51 10.88
C PHE A 147 24.25 -2.10 11.98
N THR A 148 24.22 -3.43 12.16
CA THR A 148 24.98 -4.13 13.19
C THR A 148 25.69 -5.35 12.58
N LEU A 149 27.00 -5.23 12.33
CA LEU A 149 27.80 -6.31 11.71
C LEU A 149 27.96 -7.55 12.60
N LEU A 150 28.11 -7.33 13.91
CA LEU A 150 28.30 -8.38 14.90
C LEU A 150 27.26 -8.20 16.02
N PRO A 151 26.11 -8.89 15.94
CA PRO A 151 25.03 -8.72 16.92
C PRO A 151 25.42 -9.26 18.30
N ASN A 152 24.93 -8.59 19.35
CA ASN A 152 25.00 -9.09 20.73
C ASN A 152 24.05 -10.28 20.93
N GLN A 153 24.22 -11.04 22.02
CA GLN A 153 23.36 -12.20 22.35
C GLN A 153 21.86 -11.85 22.43
N SER A 154 21.53 -10.60 22.76
CA SER A 154 20.17 -10.10 22.90
C SER A 154 19.52 -9.64 21.59
N GLY A 155 20.30 -9.46 20.52
CA GLY A 155 19.82 -8.88 19.27
C GLY A 155 19.61 -7.36 19.28
N ILE A 156 19.80 -6.70 20.42
CA ILE A 156 19.59 -5.25 20.57
C ILE A 156 20.83 -4.70 21.27
N PRO A 157 21.46 -3.62 20.76
CA PRO A 157 22.61 -3.04 21.44
C PRO A 157 22.23 -2.49 22.82
N ASP A 158 23.10 -2.68 23.81
CA ASP A 158 22.84 -2.34 25.21
C ASP A 158 22.48 -0.87 25.43
N SER A 159 23.04 0.03 24.62
CA SER A 159 22.75 1.46 24.64
C SER A 159 21.27 1.79 24.36
N PHE A 160 20.57 0.97 23.58
CA PHE A 160 19.13 1.13 23.32
C PHE A 160 18.29 0.71 24.54
N PHE A 161 18.68 -0.35 25.25
CA PHE A 161 18.04 -0.70 26.52
C PHE A 161 18.22 0.40 27.56
N GLN A 162 19.42 1.00 27.64
CA GLN A 162 19.69 2.12 28.53
C GLN A 162 18.80 3.32 28.21
N MET A 163 18.74 3.73 26.93
CA MET A 163 17.87 4.82 26.49
C MET A 163 16.39 4.52 26.79
N ALA A 164 15.91 3.30 26.51
CA ALA A 164 14.55 2.89 26.83
C ALA A 164 14.25 2.94 28.33
N ASN A 165 15.20 2.54 29.17
CA ASN A 165 15.09 2.64 30.62
C ASN A 165 14.95 4.11 31.07
N LYS A 166 15.73 5.03 30.50
CA LYS A 166 15.61 6.46 30.84
C LYS A 166 14.27 7.05 30.45
N ILE A 167 13.78 6.72 29.25
CA ILE A 167 12.44 7.15 28.82
C ILE A 167 11.36 6.58 29.75
N ALA A 168 11.44 5.27 30.06
CA ALA A 168 10.48 4.62 30.94
C ALA A 168 10.48 5.19 32.37
N THR A 169 11.62 5.70 32.86
CA THR A 169 11.77 6.19 34.23
C THR A 169 11.65 7.70 34.38
N VAL A 170 11.26 8.43 33.32
CA VAL A 170 11.09 9.90 33.34
C VAL A 170 10.16 10.36 34.48
N SER A 171 9.05 9.62 34.71
CA SER A 171 8.08 9.87 35.79
C SER A 171 8.53 9.35 37.16
N GLY A 172 9.56 8.52 37.22
CA GLY A 172 10.09 7.89 38.43
C GLY A 172 10.66 6.50 38.16
N ASN A 173 11.60 6.05 39.00
CA ASN A 173 12.26 4.75 38.86
C ASN A 173 11.70 3.65 39.78
N THR A 174 10.61 3.93 40.50
CA THR A 174 9.91 2.92 41.29
C THR A 174 8.85 2.22 40.43
N PRO A 175 8.51 0.95 40.68
CA PRO A 175 7.54 0.21 39.86
C PRO A 175 6.19 0.92 39.68
N GLU A 176 5.74 1.66 40.70
CA GLU A 176 4.49 2.42 40.70
C GLU A 176 4.54 3.66 39.81
N ASN A 177 5.73 4.20 39.55
CA ASN A 177 5.93 5.45 38.80
C ASN A 177 6.63 5.24 37.44
N SER A 178 7.33 4.12 37.26
CA SER A 178 7.98 3.79 35.99
C SER A 178 6.95 3.37 34.94
N GLY A 179 7.23 3.76 33.71
CA GLY A 179 6.57 3.27 32.50
C GLY A 179 6.94 1.83 32.19
N LEU A 180 6.58 1.41 30.98
CA LEU A 180 6.76 0.03 30.51
C LEU A 180 7.69 -0.01 29.31
N ILE A 181 8.55 -1.02 29.27
CA ILE A 181 9.37 -1.34 28.10
C ILE A 181 8.86 -2.67 27.54
N MET A 182 8.68 -2.74 26.23
CA MET A 182 8.37 -3.98 25.55
C MET A 182 9.36 -4.23 24.42
N ARG A 183 9.84 -5.47 24.30
CA ARG A 183 10.70 -5.92 23.20
C ARG A 183 9.91 -6.72 22.19
N TYR A 184 10.15 -6.49 20.91
CA TYR A 184 9.55 -7.25 19.81
C TYR A 184 10.02 -8.71 19.80
N ASP A 185 9.08 -9.65 19.62
CA ASP A 185 9.35 -11.08 19.45
C ASP A 185 9.13 -11.49 17.99
N LYS A 186 10.20 -11.57 17.19
CA LYS A 186 10.10 -11.86 15.74
C LYS A 186 9.29 -13.11 15.37
N PRO A 187 9.43 -14.26 16.06
CA PRO A 187 8.70 -15.47 15.68
C PRO A 187 7.17 -15.29 15.78
N THR A 188 6.70 -14.67 16.87
CA THR A 188 5.26 -14.54 17.16
C THR A 188 4.68 -13.17 16.80
N GLY A 189 5.53 -12.18 16.52
CA GLY A 189 5.12 -10.81 16.27
C GLY A 189 4.48 -10.13 17.49
N ASN A 190 4.59 -10.73 18.68
CA ASN A 190 4.08 -10.16 19.92
C ASN A 190 5.13 -9.28 20.61
N TRP A 191 4.66 -8.43 21.52
CA TRP A 191 5.52 -7.56 22.34
C TRP A 191 5.70 -8.16 23.73
N ILE A 192 6.96 -8.34 24.14
CA ILE A 192 7.33 -8.94 25.43
C ILE A 192 7.58 -7.83 26.45
N PRO A 193 6.78 -7.72 27.53
CA PRO A 193 7.06 -6.77 28.59
C PRO A 193 8.34 -7.17 29.33
N ILE A 194 9.25 -6.21 29.48
CA ILE A 194 10.53 -6.40 30.16
C ILE A 194 10.73 -5.33 31.22
N ASP A 195 11.46 -5.70 32.27
CA ASP A 195 11.87 -4.77 33.31
C ASP A 195 13.08 -3.95 32.89
N LEU A 196 13.52 -3.05 33.78
CA LEU A 196 14.63 -2.14 33.53
C LEU A 196 15.99 -2.85 33.40
N GLN A 197 16.06 -4.15 33.70
CA GLN A 197 17.23 -5.01 33.51
C GLN A 197 17.08 -5.93 32.29
N GLY A 198 16.03 -5.77 31.49
CA GLY A 198 15.76 -6.59 30.31
C GLY A 198 15.18 -7.97 30.60
N ARG A 199 14.75 -8.24 31.84
CA ARG A 199 14.12 -9.52 32.22
C ARG A 199 12.63 -9.48 31.93
N VAL A 200 12.04 -10.59 31.51
CA VAL A 200 10.60 -10.67 31.21
C VAL A 200 9.78 -10.42 32.46
N ILE A 201 8.79 -9.52 32.39
CA ILE A 201 7.81 -9.29 33.45
C ILE A 201 6.68 -10.32 33.30
N THR A 202 6.84 -11.47 33.94
CA THR A 202 5.89 -12.59 33.82
C THR A 202 4.53 -12.31 34.43
N ASP A 203 4.42 -11.40 35.40
CA ASP A 203 3.14 -11.06 36.04
C ASP A 203 2.15 -10.43 35.05
N LEU A 204 2.64 -9.65 34.08
CA LEU A 204 1.81 -9.05 33.04
C LEU A 204 1.25 -10.08 32.07
N THR A 205 1.93 -11.21 31.92
CA THR A 205 1.58 -12.26 30.95
C THR A 205 1.05 -13.53 31.62
N GLU A 206 0.94 -13.55 32.95
CA GLU A 206 0.62 -14.74 33.76
C GLU A 206 1.53 -15.94 33.45
N GLY A 207 2.78 -15.67 33.07
CA GLY A 207 3.77 -16.69 32.69
C GLY A 207 3.53 -17.34 31.33
N LEU A 208 2.55 -16.89 30.54
CA LEU A 208 2.30 -17.37 29.18
C LEU A 208 3.49 -17.06 28.26
N LYS A 209 3.79 -17.99 27.37
CA LYS A 209 4.73 -17.79 26.26
C LYS A 209 4.06 -16.98 25.16
N THR A 210 4.86 -16.22 24.42
CA THR A 210 4.39 -15.39 23.30
C THR A 210 3.69 -16.16 22.19
N SER A 211 3.94 -17.46 22.07
CA SER A 211 3.32 -18.35 21.08
C SER A 211 1.92 -18.83 21.48
N GLU A 212 1.50 -18.61 22.72
CA GLU A 212 0.20 -19.06 23.22
C GLU A 212 -0.90 -18.06 22.83
N THR A 213 -2.03 -18.55 22.33
CA THR A 213 -3.10 -17.69 21.79
C THR A 213 -3.74 -16.75 22.80
N ALA A 214 -3.72 -17.11 24.09
CA ALA A 214 -4.19 -16.26 25.18
C ALA A 214 -3.22 -15.12 25.54
N TYR A 215 -1.95 -15.19 25.13
CA TYR A 215 -0.87 -14.28 25.55
C TYR A 215 -1.25 -12.81 25.38
N LEU A 216 -1.63 -12.42 24.17
CA LEU A 216 -1.91 -11.02 23.85
C LEU A 216 -3.12 -10.49 24.60
N SER A 217 -4.18 -11.29 24.71
CA SER A 217 -5.38 -10.91 25.47
C SER A 217 -5.09 -10.74 26.96
N THR A 218 -4.29 -11.63 27.55
CA THR A 218 -3.87 -11.54 28.96
C THR A 218 -3.02 -10.29 29.19
N LEU A 219 -2.02 -10.06 28.34
CA LEU A 219 -1.19 -8.86 28.40
C LEU A 219 -2.03 -7.59 28.33
N ALA A 220 -2.90 -7.47 27.33
CA ALA A 220 -3.74 -6.28 27.17
C ALA A 220 -4.72 -6.06 28.32
N ASN A 221 -5.31 -7.12 28.87
CA ASN A 221 -6.19 -7.04 30.03
C ASN A 221 -5.44 -6.54 31.26
N ASN A 222 -4.23 -7.06 31.52
CA ASN A 222 -3.41 -6.65 32.66
C ASN A 222 -2.86 -5.22 32.52
N LEU A 223 -2.59 -4.75 31.30
CA LEU A 223 -2.24 -3.34 31.07
C LEU A 223 -3.40 -2.39 31.39
N LYS A 224 -4.64 -2.79 31.09
CA LYS A 224 -5.87 -2.02 31.33
C LYS A 224 -6.32 -2.06 32.79
N ALA A 225 -6.29 -3.23 33.41
CA ALA A 225 -6.76 -3.41 34.78
C ALA A 225 -5.70 -3.01 35.83
N GLY A 226 -4.42 -3.16 35.48
CA GLY A 226 -3.31 -3.18 36.42
C GLY A 226 -3.01 -4.58 36.93
N VAL A 227 -1.82 -4.75 37.53
CA VAL A 227 -1.32 -6.03 38.05
C VAL A 227 -0.68 -5.83 39.42
N PHE A 228 -0.72 -6.84 40.28
CA PHE A 228 0.00 -6.81 41.56
C PHE A 228 1.39 -7.39 41.40
N ILE A 229 2.42 -6.56 41.63
CA ILE A 229 3.83 -6.98 41.66
C ILE A 229 4.35 -6.70 43.08
N ASP A 230 4.90 -7.73 43.74
CA ASP A 230 5.41 -7.66 45.12
C ASP A 230 4.40 -7.04 46.12
N GLY A 231 3.12 -7.37 45.97
CA GLY A 231 2.04 -6.88 46.83
C GLY A 231 1.58 -5.44 46.56
N LYS A 232 2.05 -4.83 45.47
CA LYS A 232 1.65 -3.47 45.06
C LYS A 232 0.92 -3.48 43.73
N GLU A 233 -0.19 -2.76 43.65
CA GLU A 233 -0.94 -2.59 42.41
C GLU A 233 -0.20 -1.62 41.48
N ILE A 234 0.14 -2.07 40.28
CA ILE A 234 0.78 -1.29 39.23
C ILE A 234 -0.18 -1.14 38.08
N LYS A 235 -0.50 0.11 37.74
CA LYS A 235 -1.30 0.47 36.57
C LYS A 235 -0.42 1.17 35.55
N TYR A 236 -0.62 0.84 34.28
CA TYR A 236 0.18 1.38 33.17
C TYR A 236 -0.62 2.38 32.34
N LEU A 237 -1.88 2.07 32.00
CA LEU A 237 -2.75 2.97 31.24
C LEU A 237 -3.39 4.04 32.12
N ASN A 238 -3.53 5.26 31.58
CA ASN A 238 -4.13 6.44 32.23
C ASN A 238 -3.45 6.87 33.54
N ASN A 239 -2.16 6.55 33.72
CA ASN A 239 -1.37 6.91 34.92
C ASN A 239 -0.15 7.79 34.61
N ASN A 240 -0.21 8.56 33.53
CA ASN A 240 0.91 9.41 33.08
C ASN A 240 2.23 8.65 32.89
N LYS A 241 2.14 7.39 32.48
CA LYS A 241 3.27 6.49 32.28
C LYS A 241 3.56 6.31 30.78
N PRO A 242 4.83 6.35 30.38
CA PRO A 242 5.20 6.11 28.99
C PRO A 242 5.29 4.61 28.67
N LEU A 243 5.18 4.29 27.39
CA LEU A 243 5.45 2.98 26.81
C LEU A 243 6.64 3.12 25.86
N VAL A 244 7.58 2.18 25.94
CA VAL A 244 8.74 2.12 25.05
C VAL A 244 8.73 0.79 24.31
N LEU A 245 8.73 0.84 22.98
CA LEU A 245 8.79 -0.31 22.08
C LEU A 245 10.20 -0.45 21.51
N LEU A 246 10.86 -1.55 21.84
CA LEU A 246 12.19 -1.92 21.37
C LEU A 246 12.08 -2.96 20.25
N THR A 247 12.56 -2.60 19.08
CA THR A 247 12.57 -3.46 17.90
C THR A 247 13.79 -4.40 17.90
N GLU A 248 13.69 -5.54 17.22
CA GLU A 248 14.77 -6.53 17.13
C GLU A 248 14.85 -7.06 15.71
N TRP A 249 16.05 -6.98 15.11
CA TRP A 249 16.37 -7.56 13.81
C TRP A 249 17.87 -7.83 13.62
N SER A 250 18.64 -8.01 14.71
CA SER A 250 20.07 -8.30 14.59
C SER A 250 20.44 -9.73 14.91
N LEU A 251 19.61 -10.50 15.64
CA LEU A 251 19.93 -11.90 16.00
C LEU A 251 20.28 -12.79 14.80
N ASP A 252 19.57 -12.64 13.70
CA ASP A 252 19.78 -13.42 12.46
C ASP A 252 20.56 -12.62 11.41
N ARG A 253 21.35 -11.62 11.86
CA ARG A 253 22.20 -10.76 11.01
C ARG A 253 21.42 -10.09 9.91
N GLU A 254 20.32 -9.47 10.30
CA GLU A 254 19.37 -8.98 9.32
C GLU A 254 19.62 -7.52 8.94
N SER A 255 20.03 -6.72 9.93
CA SER A 255 20.50 -5.35 9.71
C SER A 255 21.70 -5.22 8.74
N VAL A 256 22.29 -6.32 8.29
CA VAL A 256 23.39 -6.35 7.31
C VAL A 256 22.95 -6.87 5.94
N ILE A 257 21.68 -7.27 5.79
CA ILE A 257 21.09 -7.64 4.49
C ILE A 257 21.28 -6.46 3.54
N PRO A 258 22.05 -6.63 2.45
CA PRO A 258 22.39 -5.54 1.56
C PRO A 258 21.45 -5.53 0.36
N ASP A 259 20.14 -5.56 0.59
CA ASP A 259 19.09 -5.48 -0.42
C ASP A 259 18.12 -4.32 -0.15
N VAL A 260 17.37 -3.94 -1.20
CA VAL A 260 16.39 -2.85 -1.20
C VAL A 260 15.21 -3.10 -0.25
N GLY A 261 15.02 -4.35 0.21
CA GLY A 261 13.77 -4.82 0.76
C GLY A 261 13.72 -5.00 2.27
N PHE A 262 14.87 -4.97 2.95
CA PHE A 262 14.91 -5.14 4.40
C PHE A 262 14.01 -4.14 5.14
N SER A 263 14.14 -2.83 4.87
CA SER A 263 13.46 -1.83 5.70
C SER A 263 11.95 -1.88 5.56
N GLU A 264 11.43 -2.09 4.35
CA GLU A 264 10.00 -2.24 4.10
C GLU A 264 9.46 -3.54 4.72
N GLY A 265 10.19 -4.66 4.57
CA GLY A 265 9.79 -5.94 5.15
C GLY A 265 9.78 -5.95 6.68
N ALA A 266 10.71 -5.24 7.30
CA ALA A 266 10.73 -5.01 8.75
C ALA A 266 9.59 -4.05 9.17
N ALA A 267 9.37 -2.98 8.41
CA ALA A 267 8.30 -2.02 8.65
C ALA A 267 6.92 -2.66 8.58
N ASP A 268 6.63 -3.52 7.60
CA ASP A 268 5.39 -4.29 7.49
C ASP A 268 5.14 -5.13 8.75
N ALA A 269 6.15 -5.90 9.17
CA ALA A 269 6.04 -6.80 10.31
C ALA A 269 5.83 -6.05 11.65
N LEU A 270 6.55 -4.93 11.85
CA LEU A 270 6.45 -4.10 13.04
C LEU A 270 5.15 -3.29 13.06
N PHE A 271 4.75 -2.73 11.93
CA PHE A 271 3.46 -2.06 11.77
C PHE A 271 2.30 -3.03 12.09
N ALA A 272 2.31 -4.23 11.49
CA ALA A 272 1.30 -5.26 11.78
C ALA A 272 1.27 -5.64 13.27
N SER A 273 2.45 -5.74 13.91
CA SER A 273 2.57 -6.00 15.35
C SER A 273 2.01 -4.86 16.22
N MET A 274 2.23 -3.61 15.83
CA MET A 274 1.65 -2.45 16.53
C MET A 274 0.14 -2.40 16.37
N VAL A 275 -0.39 -2.68 15.19
CA VAL A 275 -1.84 -2.81 14.96
C VAL A 275 -2.42 -3.93 15.82
N GLN A 276 -1.72 -5.05 15.93
CA GLN A 276 -2.13 -6.16 16.78
C GLN A 276 -2.27 -5.75 18.25
N LEU A 277 -1.27 -5.03 18.77
CA LEU A 277 -1.28 -4.50 20.12
C LEU A 277 -2.38 -3.44 20.31
N ASP A 278 -2.57 -2.54 19.35
CA ASP A 278 -3.61 -1.50 19.41
C ASP A 278 -5.03 -2.10 19.43
N LEU A 279 -5.30 -3.12 18.62
CA LEU A 279 -6.57 -3.86 18.65
C LEU A 279 -6.82 -4.50 20.02
N ALA A 280 -5.80 -5.14 20.61
CA ALA A 280 -5.91 -5.69 21.96
C ALA A 280 -6.11 -4.59 23.02
N LEU A 281 -5.53 -3.42 22.79
CA LEU A 281 -5.66 -2.21 23.60
C LEU A 281 -6.92 -1.38 23.27
N GLY A 282 -7.95 -2.00 22.68
CA GLY A 282 -9.29 -1.42 22.55
C GLY A 282 -9.63 -0.92 21.15
N GLY A 283 -8.69 -1.02 20.21
CA GLY A 283 -8.96 -0.79 18.80
C GLY A 283 -9.94 -1.82 18.24
N LYS A 284 -10.69 -1.43 17.21
CA LYS A 284 -11.71 -2.27 16.58
C LYS A 284 -11.72 -2.08 15.07
N VAL A 285 -12.08 -3.14 14.36
CA VAL A 285 -12.34 -3.10 12.91
C VAL A 285 -13.69 -3.73 12.65
N GLY A 286 -14.61 -2.97 12.05
CA GLY A 286 -16.00 -3.34 11.92
C GLY A 286 -16.81 -3.20 13.21
N GLU A 287 -18.12 -3.33 13.08
CA GLU A 287 -19.09 -3.32 14.16
C GLU A 287 -19.58 -4.74 14.43
N TYR A 288 -19.59 -5.12 15.70
CA TYR A 288 -19.96 -6.44 16.15
C TYR A 288 -21.15 -6.37 17.12
N GLU A 289 -22.05 -7.35 16.99
CA GLU A 289 -23.11 -7.62 17.95
C GLU A 289 -23.04 -9.12 18.29
N ASN A 290 -23.01 -9.46 19.58
CA ASN A 290 -22.86 -10.86 20.06
C ASN A 290 -21.68 -11.61 19.40
N ASN A 291 -20.52 -10.95 19.25
CA ASN A 291 -19.32 -11.47 18.57
C ASN A 291 -19.52 -11.86 17.09
N GLN A 292 -20.56 -11.36 16.44
CA GLN A 292 -20.79 -11.54 15.01
C GLN A 292 -20.63 -10.20 14.28
N LEU A 293 -19.87 -10.19 13.19
CA LEU A 293 -19.64 -9.00 12.37
C LEU A 293 -20.96 -8.56 11.73
N GLN A 294 -21.44 -7.38 12.08
CA GLN A 294 -22.69 -6.80 11.57
C GLN A 294 -22.44 -5.85 10.40
N ARG A 295 -21.37 -5.05 10.50
CA ARG A 295 -21.02 -4.05 9.49
C ARG A 295 -19.52 -3.87 9.42
N LEU A 296 -18.95 -3.95 8.22
CA LEU A 296 -17.51 -3.80 8.01
C LEU A 296 -17.13 -2.45 7.42
N TYR A 297 -17.99 -1.90 6.57
CA TYR A 297 -17.78 -0.61 5.89
C TYR A 297 -18.86 0.41 6.29
N ASP A 298 -18.50 1.68 6.31
CA ASP A 298 -19.45 2.78 6.49
C ASP A 298 -20.30 3.02 5.23
N SER A 299 -21.18 4.04 5.25
CA SER A 299 -22.03 4.39 4.10
C SER A 299 -21.26 4.89 2.87
N GLN A 300 -19.99 5.25 3.03
CA GLN A 300 -19.09 5.74 2.01
C GLN A 300 -18.16 4.63 1.49
N GLY A 301 -18.28 3.41 2.01
CA GLY A 301 -17.45 2.27 1.63
C GLY A 301 -16.09 2.23 2.33
N ASN A 302 -15.80 3.12 3.29
CA ASN A 302 -14.55 3.05 4.04
C ASN A 302 -14.63 1.98 5.12
N LEU A 303 -13.50 1.32 5.42
CA LEU A 303 -13.47 0.34 6.49
C LEU A 303 -13.73 1.04 7.83
N ILE A 304 -14.66 0.51 8.62
CA ILE A 304 -14.93 1.04 9.96
C ILE A 304 -13.76 0.65 10.85
N ARG A 305 -12.97 1.63 11.27
CA ARG A 305 -11.83 1.44 12.15
C ARG A 305 -11.92 2.39 13.33
N GLN A 306 -11.63 1.86 14.52
CA GLN A 306 -11.46 2.65 15.73
C GLN A 306 -10.08 2.35 16.30
N GLN A 307 -9.27 3.38 16.54
CA GLN A 307 -7.96 3.25 17.18
C GLN A 307 -8.10 2.93 18.68
N GLY A 308 -7.20 2.11 19.17
CA GLY A 308 -7.05 1.76 20.58
C GLY A 308 -6.13 2.70 21.35
N ASP A 309 -5.84 2.32 22.59
CA ASP A 309 -5.07 3.15 23.51
C ASP A 309 -3.61 3.38 23.04
N LEU A 310 -3.06 2.49 22.20
CA LEU A 310 -1.71 2.65 21.66
C LEU A 310 -1.64 3.84 20.70
N PHE A 311 -2.50 3.86 19.67
CA PHE A 311 -2.49 4.91 18.65
C PHE A 311 -3.19 6.20 19.09
N ASN A 312 -4.06 6.15 20.10
CA ASN A 312 -4.65 7.33 20.74
C ASN A 312 -3.67 8.11 21.63
N SER A 313 -2.47 7.58 21.86
CA SER A 313 -1.42 8.20 22.65
C SER A 313 -0.41 8.94 21.77
N PRO A 314 0.25 10.01 22.25
CA PRO A 314 1.34 10.67 21.52
C PRO A 314 2.44 9.69 21.15
N MET A 315 2.92 9.72 19.90
CA MET A 315 3.91 8.76 19.40
C MET A 315 5.22 9.44 19.02
N HIS A 316 6.35 8.81 19.35
CA HIS A 316 7.70 9.30 19.05
C HIS A 316 8.55 8.20 18.44
N PHE A 317 8.80 8.28 17.13
CA PHE A 317 9.67 7.36 16.39
C PHE A 317 11.11 7.88 16.41
N MET A 318 12.00 7.17 17.10
CA MET A 318 13.43 7.49 17.19
C MET A 318 14.23 6.44 16.45
N GLY A 319 14.75 6.81 15.28
CA GLY A 319 15.54 5.93 14.44
C GLY A 319 17.01 6.28 14.46
N PHE A 320 17.85 5.25 14.49
CA PHE A 320 19.29 5.39 14.32
C PHE A 320 19.75 4.66 13.07
N SER A 321 20.58 5.29 12.22
CA SER A 321 21.13 4.64 11.02
C SER A 321 20.04 4.05 10.12
N ARG A 322 20.15 2.82 9.63
CA ARG A 322 19.08 2.11 8.89
C ARG A 322 17.73 2.08 9.62
N GLY A 323 17.71 2.12 10.94
CA GLY A 323 16.45 2.21 11.72
C GLY A 323 15.65 3.48 11.42
N THR A 324 16.29 4.54 10.90
CA THR A 324 15.59 5.75 10.40
C THR A 324 14.72 5.47 9.19
N VAL A 325 15.16 4.59 8.29
CA VAL A 325 14.39 4.16 7.11
C VAL A 325 13.17 3.36 7.56
N VAL A 326 13.38 2.33 8.39
CA VAL A 326 12.30 1.50 8.96
C VAL A 326 11.23 2.36 9.64
N ASN A 327 11.64 3.38 10.42
CA ASN A 327 10.69 4.30 11.04
C ASN A 327 9.92 5.14 10.02
N SER A 328 10.58 5.66 8.98
CA SER A 328 9.92 6.42 7.91
C SER A 328 8.83 5.56 7.25
N GLU A 329 9.14 4.30 6.96
CA GLU A 329 8.22 3.32 6.35
C GLU A 329 7.04 2.93 7.27
N ILE A 330 7.27 2.73 8.57
CA ILE A 330 6.18 2.50 9.55
C ILE A 330 5.27 3.73 9.65
N VAL A 331 5.85 4.93 9.65
CA VAL A 331 5.08 6.19 9.75
C VAL A 331 4.23 6.42 8.50
N GLN A 332 4.72 6.09 7.31
CA GLN A 332 3.93 6.15 6.09
C GLN A 332 2.70 5.22 6.18
N ARG A 333 2.91 3.96 6.59
CA ARG A 333 1.84 2.98 6.83
C ARG A 333 0.84 3.46 7.87
N LEU A 334 1.30 4.02 8.99
CA LEU A 334 0.42 4.63 9.99
C LEU A 334 -0.43 5.75 9.38
N GLY A 335 0.15 6.64 8.58
CA GLY A 335 -0.61 7.70 7.91
C GLY A 335 -1.63 7.17 6.90
N THR A 336 -1.31 6.08 6.20
CA THR A 336 -2.19 5.42 5.23
C THR A 336 -3.38 4.71 5.89
N PHE A 337 -3.15 3.94 6.96
CA PHE A 337 -4.18 3.10 7.59
C PHE A 337 -4.83 3.72 8.84
N PHE A 338 -4.13 4.63 9.51
CA PHE A 338 -4.48 5.21 10.81
C PHE A 338 -4.15 6.70 10.86
N PRO A 339 -4.78 7.55 10.02
CA PRO A 339 -4.38 8.94 9.83
C PRO A 339 -4.43 9.79 11.12
N GLN A 340 -5.18 9.37 12.14
CA GLN A 340 -5.26 10.07 13.43
C GLN A 340 -4.21 9.61 14.45
N ALA A 341 -3.35 8.64 14.12
CA ALA A 341 -2.34 8.09 15.04
C ALA A 341 -1.47 9.19 15.66
N GLY A 342 -1.14 9.02 16.94
CA GLY A 342 -0.53 10.07 17.76
C GLY A 342 -1.55 10.85 18.59
N GLY A 343 -2.85 10.53 18.51
CA GLY A 343 -3.93 11.21 19.21
C GLY A 343 -5.31 10.67 18.80
N THR A 344 -6.35 11.44 19.08
CA THR A 344 -7.75 11.02 18.80
C THR A 344 -8.40 11.77 17.64
N SER A 345 -7.65 12.69 17.01
CA SER A 345 -8.08 13.50 15.87
C SER A 345 -6.88 14.12 15.17
N MET A 346 -7.06 14.59 13.94
CA MET A 346 -6.04 15.35 13.21
C MET A 346 -5.56 16.62 13.95
N ALA A 347 -6.43 17.23 14.76
CA ALA A 347 -6.14 18.50 15.43
C ALA A 347 -5.35 18.36 16.73
N ASN A 348 -5.39 17.17 17.37
CA ASN A 348 -4.74 16.94 18.67
C ASN A 348 -3.69 15.82 18.65
N ARG A 349 -3.42 15.20 17.49
CA ARG A 349 -2.35 14.21 17.36
C ARG A 349 -0.97 14.83 17.54
N ASP A 350 -0.04 14.03 18.04
CA ASP A 350 1.39 14.30 18.11
C ASP A 350 2.13 13.04 17.66
N LEU A 351 2.61 13.05 16.43
CA LEU A 351 3.41 12.00 15.82
C LEU A 351 4.76 12.60 15.46
N GLN A 352 5.75 12.34 16.31
CA GLN A 352 7.12 12.85 16.17
C GLN A 352 8.02 11.84 15.47
N MET A 353 8.90 12.33 14.60
CA MET A 353 9.93 11.54 13.93
C MET A 353 11.31 12.15 14.17
N THR A 354 12.18 11.40 14.85
CA THR A 354 13.58 11.77 15.11
C THR A 354 14.51 10.84 14.36
N THR A 355 15.38 11.43 13.55
CA THR A 355 16.40 10.73 12.77
C THR A 355 17.78 11.02 13.33
N ILE A 356 18.52 9.96 13.65
CA ILE A 356 19.85 10.03 14.25
C ILE A 356 20.81 9.30 13.32
N ASP A 357 21.76 10.03 12.76
CA ASP A 357 22.76 9.56 11.81
C ASP A 357 22.15 8.73 10.66
N PRO A 358 21.16 9.27 9.91
CA PRO A 358 20.39 8.53 8.92
C PRO A 358 21.27 8.03 7.76
N HIS A 359 21.11 6.77 7.36
CA HIS A 359 21.84 6.17 6.24
C HIS A 359 20.92 5.42 5.28
N ASP A 360 20.62 6.07 4.17
CA ASP A 360 19.76 5.60 3.06
C ASP A 360 20.35 5.96 1.68
N PHE A 361 21.67 6.21 1.60
CA PHE A 361 22.36 6.72 0.42
C PHE A 361 23.64 5.93 0.12
N TYR A 362 24.15 6.11 -1.09
CA TYR A 362 25.41 5.54 -1.56
C TYR A 362 26.61 6.15 -0.82
N GLN A 363 27.35 5.31 -0.10
CA GLN A 363 28.57 5.67 0.62
C GLN A 363 29.74 4.77 0.20
N PRO A 364 30.63 5.21 -0.71
CA PRO A 364 31.72 4.38 -1.23
C PRO A 364 32.65 3.83 -0.15
N SER A 365 32.79 4.53 0.97
CA SER A 365 33.66 4.14 2.06
C SER A 365 33.24 2.90 2.84
N LEU A 366 31.97 2.49 2.75
CA LEU A 366 31.48 1.23 3.32
C LEU A 366 31.88 -0.02 2.51
N ASN A 367 32.82 0.09 1.56
CA ASN A 367 33.37 -1.07 0.86
C ASN A 367 34.42 -1.80 1.73
N LEU A 368 33.94 -2.69 2.61
CA LEU A 368 34.78 -3.40 3.58
C LEU A 368 35.48 -4.62 2.98
N ARG A 369 36.79 -4.74 3.24
CA ARG A 369 37.58 -5.95 2.97
C ARG A 369 37.89 -6.66 4.28
N LEU A 370 37.15 -7.70 4.62
CA LEU A 370 37.38 -8.46 5.86
C LEU A 370 38.58 -9.42 5.69
N PRO A 371 39.47 -9.56 6.69
CA PRO A 371 40.60 -10.48 6.60
C PRO A 371 40.13 -11.94 6.49
N GLY A 372 40.48 -12.63 5.39
CA GLY A 372 40.19 -14.07 5.22
C GLY A 372 39.15 -14.44 4.16
N PHE A 373 39.23 -13.87 2.96
CA PHE A 373 38.57 -14.30 1.70
C PHE A 373 37.16 -13.76 1.36
N ILE A 374 36.57 -12.85 2.14
CA ILE A 374 35.27 -12.25 1.79
C ILE A 374 35.43 -10.76 1.46
N GLU A 375 35.33 -10.42 0.17
CA GLU A 375 35.11 -9.04 -0.29
C GLU A 375 33.60 -8.76 -0.25
N THR A 376 33.13 -7.97 0.72
CA THR A 376 31.71 -7.56 0.84
C THR A 376 31.60 -6.05 0.77
N ASN A 377 31.08 -5.57 -0.36
CA ASN A 377 30.75 -4.17 -0.54
C ASN A 377 29.51 -3.82 0.32
N PHE A 378 29.52 -2.78 1.15
CA PHE A 378 28.31 -2.22 1.81
C PHE A 378 28.06 -0.77 1.42
N SER A 379 28.65 -0.33 0.30
CA SER A 379 28.57 1.06 -0.15
C SER A 379 27.17 1.50 -0.54
N ASP A 380 26.22 0.59 -0.71
CA ASP A 380 24.83 0.92 -0.92
C ASP A 380 23.97 -0.23 -0.38
N PHE A 381 22.95 0.13 0.41
CA PHE A 381 21.90 -0.79 0.84
C PHE A 381 20.65 -0.67 -0.05
N TYR A 382 20.59 0.34 -0.93
CA TYR A 382 19.48 0.63 -1.83
C TYR A 382 18.11 0.75 -1.11
N GLU A 383 18.13 1.41 0.05
CA GLU A 383 16.95 1.61 0.89
C GLU A 383 15.98 2.68 0.34
N PRO A 384 14.67 2.59 0.63
CA PRO A 384 13.75 3.72 0.44
C PRO A 384 14.30 5.00 1.06
N LYS A 385 14.10 6.13 0.37
CA LYS A 385 14.60 7.41 0.89
C LYS A 385 13.74 7.88 2.04
N ILE A 386 14.39 8.31 3.12
CA ILE A 386 13.74 8.84 4.31
C ILE A 386 12.98 10.11 3.94
N GLN A 387 11.68 10.13 4.20
CA GLN A 387 10.81 11.29 3.99
C GLN A 387 10.22 11.79 5.31
N VAL A 388 9.91 13.09 5.34
CA VAL A 388 9.04 13.68 6.37
C VAL A 388 7.62 13.77 5.82
N TRP A 389 6.79 12.82 6.21
CA TRP A 389 5.42 12.63 5.75
C TRP A 389 4.43 13.65 6.32
N ASN A 390 3.30 13.85 5.63
CA ASN A 390 2.26 14.83 6.01
C ASN A 390 1.48 14.47 7.28
N ASN A 391 1.63 13.24 7.78
CA ASN A 391 1.12 12.84 9.09
C ASN A 391 2.07 13.19 10.25
N VAL A 392 3.34 13.49 9.98
CA VAL A 392 4.32 13.86 11.00
C VAL A 392 4.08 15.28 11.49
N THR A 393 3.88 15.44 12.80
CA THR A 393 3.62 16.74 13.42
C THR A 393 4.89 17.48 13.79
N PHE A 394 5.99 16.77 14.09
CA PHE A 394 7.29 17.36 14.36
C PHE A 394 8.40 16.40 13.90
N ALA A 395 9.37 16.92 13.15
CA ALA A 395 10.49 16.14 12.62
C ALA A 395 11.83 16.80 12.96
N ASP A 396 12.78 16.01 13.47
CA ASP A 396 14.14 16.45 13.73
C ASP A 396 15.20 15.45 13.24
N ASN A 397 16.35 15.98 12.84
CA ASN A 397 17.47 15.22 12.28
C ASN A 397 18.80 15.66 12.90
N TYR A 398 19.59 14.70 13.37
CA TYR A 398 20.91 14.88 13.97
C TYR A 398 21.91 13.98 13.28
N TYR A 399 22.95 14.53 12.64
CA TYR A 399 23.80 13.75 11.74
C TYR A 399 25.26 14.20 11.74
N GLN A 400 26.18 13.31 11.35
CA GLN A 400 27.58 13.65 11.07
C GLN A 400 28.06 13.03 9.74
N THR A 401 29.00 13.68 9.06
CA THR A 401 29.52 13.26 7.74
C THR A 401 31.03 12.92 7.78
N VAL A 402 31.48 12.40 8.91
CA VAL A 402 32.92 12.37 9.27
C VAL A 402 33.72 11.22 8.65
N ALA A 403 33.12 10.15 8.15
CA ALA A 403 33.91 9.03 7.63
C ALA A 403 34.57 9.37 6.29
N ASP A 404 35.81 8.90 6.07
CA ASP A 404 36.56 9.14 4.84
C ASP A 404 35.88 8.45 3.65
N PRO A 405 35.33 9.18 2.65
CA PRO A 405 34.61 8.65 1.50
C PRO A 405 35.51 7.85 0.56
N ASN A 406 36.84 8.07 0.62
CA ASN A 406 37.83 7.41 -0.22
C ASN A 406 38.59 6.29 0.52
N GLY A 407 38.34 6.11 1.82
CA GLY A 407 38.92 5.06 2.67
C GLY A 407 37.96 3.89 2.87
N GLY A 408 38.41 2.81 3.52
CA GLY A 408 37.53 1.74 4.00
C GLY A 408 37.11 2.03 5.44
N THR A 409 35.81 2.22 5.68
CA THR A 409 35.22 2.37 7.02
C THR A 409 34.20 1.27 7.30
N ALA A 410 34.09 0.88 8.57
CA ALA A 410 33.04 -0.01 9.05
C ALA A 410 31.75 0.71 9.46
N THR A 411 31.68 2.04 9.30
CA THR A 411 30.57 2.87 9.78
C THR A 411 29.82 3.62 8.69
N PRO A 412 28.47 3.57 8.72
CA PRO A 412 27.64 4.50 7.96
C PRO A 412 27.82 5.93 8.47
N ASN A 413 27.78 6.91 7.55
CA ASN A 413 27.64 8.32 7.84
C ASN A 413 26.17 8.73 7.80
N GLY A 414 25.84 9.75 8.59
CA GLY A 414 24.56 10.45 8.48
C GLY A 414 24.54 11.50 7.37
N ARG A 415 23.35 12.04 7.09
CA ARG A 415 23.18 13.18 6.18
C ARG A 415 22.07 14.15 6.62
N SER A 416 22.07 15.32 5.99
CA SER A 416 20.90 16.19 5.92
C SER A 416 19.71 15.44 5.31
N LEU A 417 18.49 15.62 5.82
CA LEU A 417 17.29 15.09 5.16
C LEU A 417 16.87 15.98 3.99
N SER A 418 17.14 17.27 4.10
CA SER A 418 16.84 18.29 3.09
C SER A 418 17.72 18.20 1.84
N GLN A 419 18.87 17.51 1.91
CA GLN A 419 19.85 17.43 0.83
C GLN A 419 20.47 16.02 0.75
N LEU A 420 20.41 15.40 -0.43
CA LEU A 420 21.19 14.19 -0.71
C LEU A 420 22.66 14.54 -0.99
N PRO A 421 23.61 13.64 -0.64
CA PRO A 421 25.01 13.78 -1.03
C PRO A 421 25.19 13.85 -2.56
N GLN A 422 26.20 14.60 -3.02
CA GLN A 422 26.44 14.78 -4.45
C GLN A 422 26.80 13.46 -5.15
N GLU A 423 27.51 12.56 -4.47
CA GLU A 423 27.90 11.25 -5.00
C GLU A 423 26.69 10.37 -5.33
N GLU A 424 25.61 10.47 -4.54
CA GLU A 424 24.33 9.82 -4.81
C GLU A 424 23.73 10.37 -6.11
N LEU A 425 23.72 11.70 -6.26
CA LEU A 425 23.20 12.37 -7.45
C LEU A 425 24.03 12.05 -8.70
N ASP A 426 25.34 11.90 -8.56
CA ASP A 426 26.27 11.62 -9.66
C ASP A 426 26.19 10.16 -10.13
N LYS A 427 25.99 9.21 -9.21
CA LYS A 427 25.82 7.78 -9.55
C LYS A 427 24.44 7.44 -10.08
N ASN A 428 23.44 8.21 -9.68
CA ASN A 428 22.05 8.01 -10.05
C ASN A 428 21.51 9.32 -10.65
N PRO A 429 21.83 9.64 -11.92
CA PRO A 429 21.15 10.71 -12.64
C PRO A 429 19.68 10.32 -12.84
N LYS A 430 18.87 10.57 -11.80
CA LYS A 430 17.46 10.19 -11.62
C LYS A 430 17.23 8.67 -11.62
N PRO A 431 17.18 8.01 -10.44
CA PRO A 431 16.54 6.70 -10.36
C PRO A 431 15.13 6.85 -10.93
N ALA A 432 14.71 5.93 -11.78
CA ALA A 432 13.48 6.06 -12.56
C ALA A 432 12.19 6.22 -11.71
N GLY A 433 12.25 6.06 -10.38
CA GLY A 433 11.14 6.28 -9.43
C GLY A 433 11.27 7.48 -8.47
N LEU A 434 12.45 8.09 -8.27
CA LEU A 434 12.64 9.15 -7.26
C LEU A 434 12.67 10.54 -7.88
N ASN A 435 11.49 11.12 -8.07
CA ASN A 435 11.34 12.56 -8.27
C ASN A 435 10.92 13.18 -6.94
N PHE A 436 11.84 13.86 -6.25
CA PHE A 436 11.52 14.56 -5.01
C PHE A 436 10.30 15.46 -5.22
N PRO A 437 9.23 15.28 -4.45
CA PRO A 437 8.02 16.05 -4.64
C PRO A 437 8.33 17.51 -4.30
N LYS A 438 7.77 18.42 -5.10
CA LYS A 438 7.99 19.87 -4.96
C LYS A 438 6.67 20.59 -4.78
N ALA A 439 6.71 21.70 -4.06
CA ALA A 439 5.67 22.73 -4.15
C ALA A 439 6.33 24.03 -4.60
N SER A 440 5.85 24.62 -5.71
CA SER A 440 6.31 25.93 -6.20
C SER A 440 7.83 26.04 -6.40
N GLY A 441 8.51 24.93 -6.74
CA GLY A 441 9.96 24.89 -6.98
C GLY A 441 10.83 24.46 -5.79
N ASP A 442 10.30 24.44 -4.56
CA ASP A 442 10.99 23.96 -3.35
C ASP A 442 10.71 22.48 -3.08
N THR A 443 11.71 21.73 -2.58
CA THR A 443 11.56 20.32 -2.18
C THR A 443 10.71 20.19 -0.91
N LEU A 444 9.69 19.32 -0.94
CA LEU A 444 8.91 18.96 0.25
C LEU A 444 9.74 18.12 1.24
N GLY A 445 9.23 17.95 2.47
CA GLY A 445 9.75 16.94 3.39
C GLY A 445 10.99 17.33 4.19
N LYS A 446 11.29 18.63 4.32
CA LYS A 446 12.36 19.11 5.21
C LYS A 446 12.01 18.82 6.67
N ALA A 447 13.01 18.48 7.49
CA ALA A 447 12.86 18.42 8.94
C ALA A 447 12.56 19.82 9.51
N ASP A 448 11.88 19.89 10.65
CA ASP A 448 11.68 21.14 11.39
C ASP A 448 12.96 21.61 12.07
N ARG A 449 13.76 20.64 12.51
CA ARG A 449 15.09 20.85 13.07
C ARG A 449 16.10 19.96 12.38
N GLU A 450 17.19 20.55 11.92
CA GLU A 450 18.25 19.83 11.25
C GLU A 450 19.59 20.29 11.82
N ILE A 451 20.26 19.40 12.55
CA ILE A 451 21.43 19.70 13.37
C ILE A 451 22.62 18.90 12.85
N LEU A 452 23.56 19.60 12.24
CA LEU A 452 24.88 19.05 11.94
C LEU A 452 25.66 18.87 13.24
N LEU A 453 26.03 17.62 13.54
CA LEU A 453 26.90 17.30 14.66
C LEU A 453 28.37 17.46 14.26
N GLY A 454 28.77 17.07 13.05
CA GLY A 454 30.07 17.47 12.52
C GLY A 454 30.50 16.81 11.21
N THR A 455 31.59 17.31 10.64
CA THR A 455 32.15 16.89 9.35
C THR A 455 33.69 16.92 9.33
N ARG A 456 34.29 16.48 8.22
CA ARG A 456 35.74 16.33 8.00
C ARG A 456 36.45 17.66 7.77
N ASN A 457 37.78 17.60 7.86
CA ASN A 457 38.62 18.71 7.45
C ASN A 457 38.51 18.99 5.93
N GLY A 458 38.24 20.24 5.57
CA GLY A 458 38.11 20.69 4.18
C GLY A 458 36.69 20.66 3.61
N GLU A 459 35.73 20.08 4.33
CA GLU A 459 34.32 20.06 3.91
C GLU A 459 33.59 21.37 4.27
N PRO A 460 32.53 21.75 3.53
CA PRO A 460 31.64 22.84 3.91
C PRO A 460 31.08 22.64 5.32
N ASP A 461 30.78 23.73 6.03
CA ASP A 461 30.20 23.69 7.38
C ASP A 461 31.02 22.99 8.46
N ARG A 462 32.31 22.68 8.20
CA ARG A 462 33.27 22.28 9.24
C ARG A 462 33.29 23.29 10.40
N ILE A 463 33.14 24.58 10.11
CA ILE A 463 33.03 25.65 11.12
C ILE A 463 31.82 25.50 12.06
N ASN A 464 30.77 24.82 11.60
CA ASN A 464 29.54 24.57 12.34
C ASN A 464 29.57 23.21 13.06
N SER A 465 30.67 22.46 12.98
CA SER A 465 30.81 21.15 13.64
C SER A 465 30.97 21.28 15.16
N ARG A 466 30.36 20.36 15.89
CA ARG A 466 30.49 20.23 17.34
C ARG A 466 31.81 19.56 17.71
N ILE A 467 32.32 19.91 18.88
CA ILE A 467 33.54 19.31 19.43
C ILE A 467 33.37 17.80 19.58
N GLY A 468 34.38 17.02 19.16
CA GLY A 468 34.34 15.56 19.21
C GLY A 468 33.72 14.88 17.98
N PHE A 469 33.13 15.65 17.07
CA PHE A 469 32.47 15.16 15.84
C PHE A 469 33.22 15.54 14.55
N THR A 470 34.55 15.72 14.60
CA THR A 470 35.34 16.17 13.44
C THR A 470 36.38 15.16 12.95
N LYS A 471 36.55 14.03 13.66
CA LYS A 471 37.54 13.00 13.36
C LYS A 471 36.89 11.66 13.03
N ASP A 472 37.36 11.03 11.95
CA ASP A 472 37.11 9.61 11.63
C ASP A 472 38.05 8.70 12.43
N ASP A 473 37.50 7.59 12.95
CA ASP A 473 38.27 6.52 13.59
C ASP A 473 38.29 5.22 12.79
N SER A 474 37.58 5.16 11.65
CA SER A 474 37.56 4.05 10.68
C SER A 474 37.09 2.68 11.22
N ILE A 475 36.83 2.53 12.52
CA ILE A 475 36.54 1.24 13.17
C ILE A 475 35.16 1.14 13.82
N GLY A 476 34.35 2.18 13.88
CA GLY A 476 33.03 2.06 14.52
C GLY A 476 32.54 3.23 15.35
N GLY A 477 33.47 4.00 15.93
CA GLY A 477 33.15 4.90 17.03
C GLY A 477 32.41 6.14 16.55
N THR A 478 32.73 6.62 15.35
CA THR A 478 32.08 7.80 14.75
C THR A 478 30.57 7.70 14.77
N HIS A 479 29.99 6.67 14.13
CA HIS A 479 28.55 6.45 14.04
C HIS A 479 27.83 6.42 15.40
N LYS A 480 28.42 5.73 16.39
CA LYS A 480 27.83 5.60 17.73
C LYS A 480 27.81 6.92 18.51
N ARG A 481 28.68 7.89 18.20
CA ARG A 481 28.70 9.21 18.88
C ARG A 481 27.41 9.99 18.68
N ALA A 482 26.79 9.92 17.50
CA ALA A 482 25.55 10.65 17.23
C ALA A 482 24.39 10.11 18.09
N PHE A 483 24.26 8.78 18.18
CA PHE A 483 23.33 8.14 19.12
C PHE A 483 23.65 8.53 20.56
N GLY A 484 24.92 8.45 20.96
CA GLY A 484 25.34 8.79 22.31
C GLY A 484 25.05 10.24 22.69
N TRP A 485 25.24 11.18 21.76
CA TRP A 485 24.89 12.59 21.97
C TRP A 485 23.39 12.78 22.14
N TYR A 486 22.56 12.19 21.26
CA TYR A 486 21.11 12.29 21.39
C TYR A 486 20.61 11.64 22.69
N ALA A 487 21.11 10.45 23.03
CA ALA A 487 20.82 9.78 24.30
C ALA A 487 21.24 10.66 25.51
N GLY A 488 22.35 11.38 25.41
CA GLY A 488 22.77 12.38 26.39
C GLY A 488 21.79 13.55 26.54
N THR A 489 20.96 13.86 25.55
CA THR A 489 19.87 14.84 25.70
C THR A 489 18.65 14.28 26.45
N VAL A 490 18.51 12.95 26.50
CA VAL A 490 17.45 12.26 27.26
C VAL A 490 17.82 12.18 28.74
N ASP A 491 19.06 11.81 29.04
CA ASP A 491 19.61 11.83 30.39
C ASP A 491 21.11 12.18 30.37
N LEU A 492 21.43 13.33 30.93
CA LEU A 492 22.79 13.87 30.97
C LEU A 492 23.71 13.10 31.94
N ASP A 493 23.16 12.22 32.79
CA ASP A 493 23.91 11.38 33.75
C ASP A 493 24.31 10.00 33.17
N LEU A 494 24.12 9.75 31.87
CA LEU A 494 24.51 8.50 31.21
C LEU A 494 26.05 8.32 31.13
N GLU A 495 26.69 7.95 32.24
CA GLU A 495 28.14 7.72 32.34
C GLU A 495 28.64 6.63 31.34
N GLU A 496 27.88 5.55 31.09
CA GLU A 496 28.30 4.46 30.17
C GLU A 496 28.16 4.78 28.68
N VAL A 497 27.21 5.65 28.30
CA VAL A 497 27.07 6.10 26.90
C VAL A 497 28.19 7.09 26.54
N LEU A 498 28.62 7.88 27.53
CA LEU A 498 29.83 8.69 27.45
C LEU A 498 31.11 7.84 27.38
N LEU A 499 31.10 6.60 27.89
CA LEU A 499 32.21 5.64 27.79
C LEU A 499 32.26 4.85 26.46
N GLN A 500 31.26 5.01 25.58
CA GLN A 500 31.33 4.50 24.20
C GLN A 500 32.03 5.47 23.22
N TYR A 501 32.46 6.64 23.71
CA TYR A 501 33.53 7.41 23.09
C TYR A 501 34.85 6.59 23.18
N PRO A 502 35.74 6.76 22.21
CA PRO A 502 36.37 5.71 21.41
C PRO A 502 37.01 4.55 22.17
N HIS A 503 37.00 3.37 21.53
CA HIS A 503 37.81 2.20 21.84
C HIS A 503 39.16 2.50 22.49
N VAL A 504 39.22 2.33 23.81
CA VAL A 504 40.41 1.88 24.52
C VAL A 504 39.93 0.72 25.39
N GLU A 505 40.51 -0.46 25.18
CA GLU A 505 40.19 -1.67 25.94
C GLU A 505 40.24 -1.37 27.46
N ALA A 506 39.08 -1.40 28.10
CA ALA A 506 38.92 -1.22 29.53
C ALA A 506 39.57 -2.34 30.37
N SER A 507 40.17 -3.35 29.73
CA SER A 507 40.69 -4.54 30.40
C SER A 507 42.04 -4.38 31.07
N GLU A 508 42.77 -3.27 30.88
CA GLU A 508 44.10 -3.15 31.52
C GLU A 508 44.36 -1.88 32.35
N ASN A 509 43.53 -0.84 32.32
CA ASN A 509 43.79 0.30 33.21
C ASN A 509 42.60 1.24 33.47
N PRO A 510 42.07 1.31 34.71
CA PRO A 510 41.15 2.36 35.15
C PRO A 510 41.71 3.78 35.02
N GLN A 511 43.02 3.91 34.81
CA GLN A 511 43.69 5.17 34.48
C GLN A 511 43.36 5.68 33.07
N ALA A 512 42.93 4.83 32.11
CA ALA A 512 42.74 5.23 30.70
C ALA A 512 41.50 6.14 30.46
N VAL A 513 40.44 5.96 31.25
CA VAL A 513 39.25 6.82 31.24
C VAL A 513 39.55 8.18 31.89
N ASN A 514 40.34 8.18 32.98
CA ASN A 514 40.85 9.40 33.58
C ASN A 514 41.93 10.08 32.70
N ASP A 515 42.69 9.31 31.93
CA ASP A 515 43.61 9.80 30.92
C ASP A 515 42.86 10.38 29.71
N MET A 516 41.63 9.98 29.41
CA MET A 516 40.86 10.59 28.33
C MET A 516 40.33 11.97 28.73
N LEU A 517 39.98 12.14 30.00
CA LEU A 517 39.59 13.44 30.59
C LEU A 517 40.81 14.31 30.96
N GLY A 518 41.95 13.70 31.28
CA GLY A 518 43.22 14.36 31.62
C GLY A 518 44.13 14.69 30.43
N LYS A 519 44.17 13.84 29.39
CA LYS A 519 44.86 14.08 28.11
C LYS A 519 44.06 14.91 27.13
N MET A 520 42.88 15.43 27.50
CA MET A 520 42.30 16.64 26.90
C MET A 520 43.14 17.89 27.23
N GLY A 521 44.46 17.76 27.10
CA GLY A 521 45.35 18.87 26.94
C GLY A 521 44.79 19.78 25.85
N LEU A 522 44.77 21.06 26.18
CA LEU A 522 44.21 22.16 25.42
C LEU A 522 44.68 22.38 23.95
N PRO A 523 45.50 21.52 23.27
CA PRO A 523 45.71 21.64 21.82
C PRO A 523 44.82 20.79 20.90
N GLU A 524 44.12 19.75 21.36
CA GLU A 524 43.43 18.80 20.45
C GLU A 524 41.91 19.04 20.31
N MET A 525 41.28 19.70 21.29
CA MET A 525 39.92 20.26 21.15
C MET A 525 39.92 21.64 20.48
N PHE A 526 41.03 22.35 20.58
CA PHE A 526 41.27 23.59 19.86
C PHE A 526 42.09 23.27 18.62
N ASP A 527 41.45 23.06 17.48
CA ASP A 527 42.16 23.33 16.22
C ASP A 527 42.55 24.83 16.29
N PRO A 528 43.85 25.20 16.36
CA PRO A 528 44.24 26.60 16.48
C PRO A 528 43.83 27.46 15.28
N ASN A 529 43.33 26.83 14.20
CA ASN A 529 42.70 27.50 13.07
C ASN A 529 41.21 27.83 13.29
N PHE A 530 40.62 27.51 14.46
CA PHE A 530 39.20 27.66 14.77
C PHE A 530 38.94 28.39 16.11
N PRO A 531 38.48 29.65 16.10
CA PRO A 531 38.17 30.41 17.32
C PRO A 531 36.77 30.17 17.91
N ALA A 532 35.87 29.46 17.21
CA ALA A 532 34.46 29.32 17.60
C ALA A 532 34.02 27.84 17.56
N ALA A 533 34.68 26.99 18.34
CA ALA A 533 34.19 25.65 18.58
C ALA A 533 32.99 25.76 19.54
N LYS A 534 31.76 25.71 19.02
CA LYS A 534 30.57 25.61 19.86
C LYS A 534 30.68 24.31 20.67
N PRO A 535 30.83 24.37 21.99
CA PRO A 535 30.70 23.17 22.80
C PRO A 535 29.35 22.50 22.52
N TRP A 536 29.19 21.22 22.86
CA TRP A 536 27.94 20.49 22.65
C TRP A 536 26.70 21.16 23.30
N TYR A 537 26.93 22.19 24.13
CA TYR A 537 25.98 22.99 24.87
C TYR A 537 25.81 24.47 24.45
N ASP A 538 26.56 25.04 23.49
CA ASP A 538 26.48 26.50 23.26
C ASP A 538 25.64 26.91 22.04
N ASN A 539 24.43 27.40 22.33
CA ASN A 539 23.65 28.27 21.46
C ASN A 539 23.16 29.53 22.20
N GLY A 540 23.88 29.97 23.24
CA GLY A 540 23.51 31.14 24.04
C GLY A 540 22.41 30.91 25.10
N ASN A 541 21.95 29.67 25.32
CA ASN A 541 20.87 29.32 26.26
C ASN A 541 21.19 28.17 27.26
N GLY A 542 22.44 27.67 27.32
CA GLY A 542 22.84 26.50 28.13
C GLY A 542 22.81 25.18 27.34
N GLU A 543 23.24 24.08 27.98
CA GLU A 543 23.27 22.67 27.51
C GLU A 543 22.11 22.23 26.61
N GLY A 544 22.16 21.02 26.04
CA GLY A 544 21.11 20.40 25.20
C GLY A 544 19.67 20.40 25.76
N VAL A 545 19.43 21.06 26.89
CA VAL A 545 18.20 21.55 27.49
C VAL A 545 17.26 22.38 26.58
N GLY A 546 17.64 22.58 25.31
CA GLY A 546 16.82 23.19 24.27
C GLY A 546 16.93 22.49 22.92
N GLU A 547 17.48 21.27 22.85
CA GLU A 547 17.69 20.50 21.63
C GLU A 547 17.38 19.00 21.88
N GLY A 548 17.31 18.18 20.84
CA GLY A 548 17.16 16.73 21.02
C GLY A 548 15.85 16.35 21.73
N TRP A 549 15.99 15.47 22.73
CA TRP A 549 14.87 14.96 23.54
C TRP A 549 14.01 16.04 24.18
N PHE A 550 14.57 17.23 24.45
CA PHE A 550 13.82 18.36 24.99
C PHE A 550 12.53 18.62 24.22
N TYR A 551 12.58 18.56 22.88
CA TYR A 551 11.42 18.79 22.03
C TYR A 551 10.40 17.65 22.03
N SER A 552 10.66 16.53 22.71
CA SER A 552 9.64 15.47 22.87
C SER A 552 8.51 15.90 23.80
N VAL A 553 7.38 15.18 23.75
CA VAL A 553 6.26 15.38 24.68
C VAL A 553 6.72 15.17 26.12
N LEU A 554 7.56 14.16 26.37
CA LEU A 554 8.06 13.84 27.70
C LEU A 554 9.21 14.76 28.15
N GLY A 555 9.96 15.32 27.21
CA GLY A 555 11.06 16.26 27.46
C GLY A 555 10.61 17.66 27.88
N GLY A 556 9.33 18.00 27.69
CA GLY A 556 8.71 19.24 28.18
C GLY A 556 8.78 20.43 27.21
N GLY A 557 9.51 20.31 26.10
CA GLY A 557 9.73 21.37 25.13
C GLY A 557 8.73 21.40 23.96
N LYS A 558 7.64 20.63 24.00
CA LYS A 558 6.64 20.56 22.92
C LYS A 558 6.15 21.94 22.47
N GLU A 559 5.83 22.83 23.41
CA GLU A 559 5.32 24.18 23.12
C GLU A 559 6.39 25.11 22.53
N GLN A 560 7.66 24.71 22.59
CA GLN A 560 8.82 25.47 22.12
C GLN A 560 9.34 24.96 20.76
N ARG A 561 8.67 23.96 20.17
CA ARG A 561 8.99 23.46 18.83
C ARG A 561 8.84 24.58 17.81
N GLN A 562 9.87 24.73 16.98
CA GLN A 562 9.78 25.53 15.77
C GLN A 562 9.40 24.61 14.62
N TYR A 563 8.63 25.12 13.66
CA TYR A 563 8.15 24.35 12.52
C TYR A 563 8.72 24.90 11.23
N SER A 564 9.10 24.00 10.33
CA SER A 564 9.46 24.37 8.96
C SER A 564 8.21 24.89 8.23
N PRO A 565 8.30 25.99 7.46
CA PRO A 565 7.20 26.44 6.60
C PRO A 565 7.05 25.59 5.33
N THR A 566 7.96 24.64 5.09
CA THR A 566 7.95 23.78 3.90
C THR A 566 6.88 22.70 4.04
N GLY A 567 6.10 22.46 2.98
CA GLY A 567 5.14 21.36 2.97
C GLY A 567 5.78 19.99 3.20
N ARG A 568 4.96 19.04 3.67
CA ARG A 568 5.37 17.66 3.91
C ARG A 568 5.05 16.74 2.74
N VAL A 569 5.69 15.59 2.68
CA VAL A 569 5.48 14.60 1.62
C VAL A 569 4.15 13.86 1.85
N PRO A 570 3.27 13.72 0.84
CA PRO A 570 2.06 12.89 0.98
C PRO A 570 2.43 11.44 1.27
N VAL A 571 1.70 10.76 2.17
CA VAL A 571 1.93 9.32 2.44
C VAL A 571 1.64 8.41 1.24
N SER A 572 0.95 8.93 0.22
CA SER A 572 0.73 8.26 -1.06
C SER A 572 1.90 8.40 -2.05
N PHE A 573 2.97 9.12 -1.69
CA PHE A 573 4.18 9.22 -2.49
C PHE A 573 5.03 7.96 -2.34
N ASP A 574 5.43 7.37 -3.46
CA ASP A 574 6.31 6.21 -3.52
C ASP A 574 7.78 6.69 -3.47
N ASN A 575 8.50 6.31 -2.42
CA ASN A 575 9.89 6.68 -2.15
C ASN A 575 10.88 5.54 -2.44
N THR A 576 10.45 4.49 -3.14
CA THR A 576 11.32 3.38 -3.54
C THR A 576 12.40 3.84 -4.53
N LEU A 577 13.61 3.28 -4.40
CA LEU A 577 14.77 3.69 -5.20
C LEU A 577 14.71 3.20 -6.65
N SER A 578 14.12 2.04 -6.89
CA SER A 578 13.91 1.45 -8.21
C SER A 578 12.67 2.05 -8.89
N ALA A 579 12.56 1.87 -10.22
CA ALA A 579 11.26 2.10 -10.85
C ALA A 579 10.24 1.15 -10.23
N GLY A 580 9.04 1.66 -9.94
CA GLY A 580 7.94 0.84 -9.41
C GLY A 580 7.76 -0.43 -10.25
N MET A 581 7.70 -1.55 -9.56
CA MET A 581 7.55 -2.88 -10.13
C MET A 581 6.04 -3.22 -10.16
N ARG A 582 5.67 -4.34 -10.79
CA ARG A 582 4.24 -4.68 -10.91
C ARG A 582 3.65 -4.90 -9.51
N GLY A 583 2.53 -4.23 -9.24
CA GLY A 583 1.86 -4.30 -7.93
C GLY A 583 2.37 -3.30 -6.87
N ASP A 584 3.40 -2.50 -7.18
CA ASP A 584 3.97 -1.53 -6.25
C ASP A 584 3.06 -0.30 -6.10
N TYR A 585 2.43 -0.21 -4.91
CA TYR A 585 1.83 1.01 -4.40
C TYR A 585 2.84 1.69 -3.47
N ALA A 586 2.71 3.00 -3.28
CA ALA A 586 3.53 3.73 -2.30
C ALA A 586 3.58 3.09 -0.92
N VAL A 587 2.50 2.43 -0.50
CA VAL A 587 2.52 1.44 0.57
C VAL A 587 2.01 0.12 0.00
N PRO A 588 2.85 -0.91 -0.16
CA PRO A 588 2.43 -2.16 -0.78
C PRO A 588 1.38 -2.86 0.09
N THR A 589 0.41 -3.51 -0.55
CA THR A 589 -0.60 -4.31 0.17
C THR A 589 -0.03 -5.59 0.78
N LEU A 590 1.08 -6.05 0.20
CA LEU A 590 1.90 -7.18 0.64
C LEU A 590 3.31 -6.90 0.10
N PHE A 591 4.26 -6.64 0.98
CA PHE A 591 5.62 -6.30 0.57
C PHE A 591 6.35 -7.47 -0.11
N ASN A 592 7.14 -7.18 -1.16
CA ASN A 592 7.98 -8.15 -1.88
C ASN A 592 7.23 -9.40 -2.40
N GLY A 593 5.97 -9.21 -2.80
CA GLY A 593 5.18 -10.25 -3.44
C GLY A 593 5.63 -10.59 -4.86
N ASN A 594 6.29 -9.65 -5.55
CA ASN A 594 6.88 -9.82 -6.87
C ASN A 594 8.33 -10.32 -6.85
N PHE A 595 8.87 -10.59 -5.65
CA PHE A 595 10.23 -11.12 -5.44
C PHE A 595 11.35 -10.32 -6.13
N ASP A 596 11.06 -9.07 -6.44
CA ASP A 596 11.77 -8.26 -7.41
C ASP A 596 12.54 -7.13 -6.71
N GLN A 597 12.20 -6.89 -5.44
CA GLN A 597 12.88 -6.02 -4.49
C GLN A 597 14.17 -6.69 -3.94
N PHE A 598 14.93 -7.35 -4.82
CA PHE A 598 16.26 -7.89 -4.57
C PHE A 598 17.23 -7.39 -5.64
N ILE A 599 18.44 -7.00 -5.25
CA ILE A 599 19.30 -6.20 -6.11
C ILE A 599 19.60 -6.90 -7.46
N PRO A 600 19.46 -6.15 -8.56
CA PRO A 600 19.86 -6.56 -9.89
C PRO A 600 21.39 -6.51 -10.10
N ASN A 601 21.98 -7.56 -10.68
CA ASN A 601 23.34 -7.63 -11.24
C ASN A 601 24.52 -7.50 -10.26
N LYS A 602 24.96 -8.64 -9.69
CA LYS A 602 26.32 -8.78 -9.15
C LYS A 602 27.06 -9.95 -9.78
N SER A 603 28.39 -9.88 -9.74
CA SER A 603 29.24 -11.00 -10.13
C SER A 603 29.16 -12.10 -9.07
N VAL A 604 29.31 -13.36 -9.46
CA VAL A 604 29.27 -14.55 -8.59
C VAL A 604 30.14 -14.40 -7.32
N ALA A 605 31.22 -13.62 -7.37
CA ALA A 605 32.10 -13.37 -6.23
C ALA A 605 31.52 -12.43 -5.16
N GLU A 606 30.72 -11.42 -5.55
CA GLU A 606 30.06 -10.51 -4.61
C GLU A 606 28.80 -11.15 -3.98
N ASP A 607 28.11 -12.02 -4.73
CA ASP A 607 26.99 -12.84 -4.25
C ASP A 607 27.46 -13.85 -3.21
N PHE A 608 28.62 -14.49 -3.43
CA PHE A 608 29.18 -15.49 -2.53
C PHE A 608 29.60 -14.89 -1.17
N GLY A 609 30.08 -13.65 -1.14
CA GLY A 609 30.48 -12.97 0.10
C GLY A 609 29.30 -12.48 0.95
N ARG A 610 28.22 -12.02 0.31
CA ARG A 610 27.04 -11.43 0.97
C ARG A 610 26.01 -12.49 1.39
N ASN A 611 25.74 -13.51 0.56
CA ASN A 611 24.87 -14.65 0.89
C ASN A 611 25.48 -15.57 1.95
N ALA A 612 26.78 -15.45 2.23
CA ALA A 612 27.42 -16.09 3.37
C ALA A 612 27.05 -15.45 4.73
N ILE A 613 26.42 -14.27 4.74
CA ILE A 613 26.09 -13.50 5.96
C ILE A 613 24.62 -13.63 6.36
N SER A 614 23.69 -13.52 5.40
CA SER A 614 22.25 -13.78 5.58
C SER A 614 21.62 -14.29 4.28
N GLN A 615 20.67 -15.22 4.37
CA GLN A 615 20.00 -15.87 3.25
C GLN A 615 18.47 -15.67 3.27
N VAL A 616 17.96 -14.84 4.19
CA VAL A 616 16.53 -14.64 4.37
C VAL A 616 15.92 -13.83 3.21
N LEU A 617 14.67 -14.12 2.87
CA LEU A 617 13.84 -13.37 1.94
C LEU A 617 13.07 -12.29 2.74
N PRO A 618 13.38 -10.98 2.60
CA PRO A 618 12.58 -9.91 3.19
C PRO A 618 11.10 -10.02 2.80
N GLY A 619 10.22 -9.71 3.73
CA GLY A 619 8.79 -9.94 3.55
C GLY A 619 8.34 -11.39 3.73
N TRP A 620 9.22 -12.40 3.64
CA TRP A 620 8.81 -13.81 3.71
C TRP A 620 9.44 -14.60 4.84
N SER A 621 10.74 -14.88 4.82
CA SER A 621 11.34 -15.88 5.72
C SER A 621 11.86 -15.28 7.05
N PHE A 622 11.32 -14.13 7.47
CA PHE A 622 12.08 -13.16 8.26
C PHE A 622 11.43 -12.79 9.62
N HIS A 623 10.10 -12.79 9.70
CA HIS A 623 9.34 -12.39 10.92
C HIS A 623 8.08 -13.25 11.15
N ASN A 624 8.14 -14.56 10.92
CA ASN A 624 6.95 -15.42 10.91
C ASN A 624 7.14 -16.86 11.40
N ASN A 625 7.85 -17.04 12.53
CA ASN A 625 8.02 -18.34 13.19
C ASN A 625 8.86 -19.36 12.38
N SER A 626 9.55 -18.90 11.33
CA SER A 626 10.48 -19.72 10.58
C SER A 626 11.70 -20.09 11.44
N PRO A 627 12.21 -21.35 11.38
CA PRO A 627 13.39 -21.75 12.15
C PRO A 627 14.58 -20.82 11.90
N GLN A 628 15.39 -20.55 12.91
CA GLN A 628 16.61 -19.74 12.73
C GLN A 628 17.56 -20.41 11.73
N VAL A 629 18.11 -19.61 10.81
CA VAL A 629 19.17 -20.05 9.89
C VAL A 629 20.45 -20.22 10.68
N THR A 630 20.68 -21.42 11.21
CA THR A 630 21.98 -21.82 11.77
C THR A 630 22.74 -22.65 10.73
N GLN A 631 24.02 -22.33 10.51
CA GLN A 631 24.90 -23.09 9.62
C GLN A 631 24.79 -24.60 9.92
N GLY A 632 24.24 -25.37 8.96
CA GLY A 632 24.24 -26.84 9.00
C GLY A 632 22.91 -27.52 9.38
N SER A 633 21.81 -26.79 9.56
CA SER A 633 20.48 -27.40 9.77
C SER A 633 19.40 -26.73 8.91
N THR A 634 19.37 -27.04 7.62
CA THR A 634 18.33 -26.57 6.69
C THR A 634 17.60 -27.79 6.14
N SER A 635 16.37 -28.03 6.59
CA SER A 635 15.54 -29.02 5.90
C SER A 635 14.31 -28.46 5.19
N ASN A 636 13.84 -27.21 5.43
CA ASN A 636 12.61 -26.71 4.80
C ASN A 636 12.47 -25.16 4.69
N LEU A 637 13.55 -24.37 4.85
CA LEU A 637 13.47 -22.90 4.70
C LEU A 637 13.82 -22.49 3.27
N LEU A 638 12.90 -21.81 2.61
CA LEU A 638 13.14 -21.15 1.32
C LEU A 638 13.87 -19.83 1.56
N THR A 639 14.89 -19.58 0.73
CA THR A 639 15.87 -18.50 0.89
C THR A 639 16.05 -17.74 -0.42
N VAL A 640 16.93 -16.74 -0.43
CA VAL A 640 17.35 -16.03 -1.65
C VAL A 640 17.86 -16.97 -2.76
N GLU A 641 18.34 -18.17 -2.42
CA GLU A 641 18.78 -19.18 -3.40
C GLU A 641 17.61 -19.77 -4.22
N ASN A 642 16.38 -19.63 -3.75
CA ASN A 642 15.17 -20.05 -4.45
C ASN A 642 14.63 -19.00 -5.43
N LEU A 643 15.24 -17.80 -5.49
CA LEU A 643 14.84 -16.78 -6.46
C LEU A 643 15.50 -17.05 -7.81
N VAL A 644 14.66 -17.19 -8.84
CA VAL A 644 15.11 -17.47 -10.20
C VAL A 644 14.76 -16.29 -11.09
N ASP A 645 15.80 -15.69 -11.69
CA ASP A 645 15.63 -14.67 -12.70
C ASP A 645 14.88 -15.25 -13.90
N TRP A 646 13.83 -14.58 -14.35
CA TRP A 646 13.01 -14.91 -15.50
C TRP A 646 13.86 -15.29 -16.71
N ARG A 647 15.03 -14.66 -16.93
CA ARG A 647 15.96 -14.93 -18.03
C ARG A 647 16.51 -16.36 -18.02
N GLN A 648 16.65 -16.96 -16.84
CA GLN A 648 17.14 -18.33 -16.64
C GLN A 648 16.05 -19.38 -16.91
N VAL A 649 14.78 -18.97 -16.86
CA VAL A 649 13.64 -19.84 -17.17
C VAL A 649 13.39 -19.87 -18.69
N GLY A 650 13.84 -20.94 -19.34
CA GLY A 650 13.78 -21.07 -20.81
C GLY A 650 12.36 -21.00 -21.39
N SER A 651 11.36 -21.53 -20.67
CA SER A 651 9.95 -21.50 -21.10
C SER A 651 9.35 -20.09 -21.15
N LEU A 652 9.93 -19.11 -20.45
CA LEU A 652 9.44 -17.73 -20.44
C LEU A 652 9.93 -16.88 -21.61
N GLN A 653 10.83 -17.38 -22.47
CA GLN A 653 11.45 -16.55 -23.52
C GLN A 653 10.42 -15.79 -24.38
N LYS A 654 9.41 -16.49 -24.91
CA LYS A 654 8.37 -15.87 -25.75
C LYS A 654 7.50 -14.87 -24.96
N HIS A 655 7.24 -15.15 -23.69
CA HIS A 655 6.49 -14.25 -22.81
C HIS A 655 7.25 -12.94 -22.59
N ARG A 656 8.55 -13.02 -22.31
CA ARG A 656 9.44 -11.85 -22.17
C ARG A 656 9.48 -11.01 -23.46
N GLU A 657 9.63 -11.66 -24.61
CA GLU A 657 9.61 -10.99 -25.92
C GLU A 657 8.28 -10.25 -26.17
N LYS A 658 7.14 -10.86 -25.81
CA LYS A 658 5.81 -10.23 -25.94
C LYS A 658 5.66 -8.99 -25.06
N LEU A 659 6.17 -9.03 -23.83
CA LEU A 659 6.09 -7.92 -22.89
C LEU A 659 7.05 -6.77 -23.22
N GLY A 660 7.93 -6.93 -24.21
CA GLY A 660 9.00 -5.96 -24.45
C GLY A 660 9.95 -5.89 -23.25
N TYR A 661 10.17 -7.01 -22.58
CA TYR A 661 10.99 -7.12 -21.38
C TYR A 661 12.40 -6.54 -21.61
N ASP A 662 12.81 -5.62 -20.75
CA ASP A 662 14.13 -5.03 -20.78
C ASP A 662 15.16 -6.02 -20.22
N GLY A 663 15.87 -6.71 -21.11
CA GLY A 663 16.88 -7.70 -20.72
C GLY A 663 18.05 -7.16 -19.88
N SER A 664 18.18 -5.83 -19.73
CA SER A 664 19.16 -5.20 -18.84
C SER A 664 18.76 -5.24 -17.36
N ARG A 665 17.46 -5.40 -17.06
CA ARG A 665 16.91 -5.48 -15.71
C ARG A 665 16.46 -6.91 -15.42
N PRO A 666 16.98 -7.59 -14.38
CA PRO A 666 16.43 -8.88 -13.97
C PRO A 666 15.02 -8.70 -13.41
N ASN A 667 14.25 -9.79 -13.46
CA ASN A 667 12.97 -9.92 -12.78
C ASN A 667 12.92 -11.35 -12.24
N TYR A 668 12.57 -11.54 -10.97
CA TYR A 668 12.74 -12.78 -10.24
C TYR A 668 11.38 -13.37 -9.88
N ALA A 669 11.30 -14.70 -9.93
CA ALA A 669 10.20 -15.46 -9.37
C ALA A 669 10.72 -16.45 -8.33
N LEU A 670 9.90 -16.79 -7.35
CA LEU A 670 10.22 -17.80 -6.36
C LEU A 670 10.01 -19.19 -6.95
N GLU A 671 11.08 -19.98 -7.03
CA GLU A 671 11.02 -21.39 -7.39
C GLU A 671 10.57 -22.23 -6.18
N LEU A 672 9.47 -22.96 -6.35
CA LEU A 672 8.92 -23.91 -5.40
C LEU A 672 8.99 -25.34 -5.97
N GLY A 673 9.73 -26.19 -5.27
CA GLY A 673 9.85 -27.62 -5.50
C GLY A 673 8.83 -28.46 -4.72
N SER A 674 8.90 -29.78 -4.92
CA SER A 674 7.97 -30.74 -4.32
C SER A 674 7.92 -30.61 -2.79
N ASP A 675 6.72 -30.45 -2.24
CA ASP A 675 6.44 -30.40 -0.80
C ASP A 675 7.08 -29.20 -0.08
N GLU A 676 7.52 -28.18 -0.82
CA GLU A 676 8.02 -26.93 -0.27
C GLU A 676 6.88 -25.97 0.10
N SER A 677 7.14 -25.11 1.08
CA SER A 677 6.18 -24.09 1.53
C SER A 677 6.90 -22.81 1.90
N ILE A 678 6.27 -21.67 1.62
CA ILE A 678 6.73 -20.36 2.06
C ILE A 678 5.64 -19.64 2.82
N THR A 679 6.00 -18.96 3.91
CA THR A 679 5.09 -18.11 4.67
C THR A 679 5.55 -16.66 4.51
N HIS A 680 4.62 -15.72 4.36
CA HIS A 680 4.90 -14.29 4.37
C HIS A 680 5.02 -13.79 5.81
N ASN A 681 5.76 -12.70 6.03
CA ASN A 681 5.77 -11.93 7.27
C ASN A 681 4.37 -11.49 7.66
N ARG A 682 4.19 -11.08 8.92
CA ARG A 682 2.92 -10.47 9.32
C ARG A 682 2.68 -9.19 8.54
N PHE A 683 1.47 -9.05 8.03
CA PHE A 683 1.01 -7.85 7.32
C PHE A 683 -0.42 -7.53 7.78
N VAL A 684 -0.88 -6.31 7.54
CA VAL A 684 -2.27 -5.93 7.78
C VAL A 684 -3.08 -6.25 6.52
N VAL A 685 -4.11 -7.08 6.65
CA VAL A 685 -4.96 -7.41 5.49
C VAL A 685 -5.61 -6.13 4.96
N PRO A 686 -5.44 -5.80 3.68
CA PRO A 686 -5.99 -4.58 3.09
C PRO A 686 -7.51 -4.49 3.23
N ASP A 687 -8.01 -3.26 3.28
CA ASP A 687 -9.41 -2.89 3.47
C ASP A 687 -10.34 -3.54 2.44
N TRP A 688 -9.84 -3.83 1.24
CA TRP A 688 -10.56 -4.46 0.14
C TRP A 688 -9.59 -5.23 -0.77
N GLY A 689 -10.05 -5.81 -1.87
CA GLY A 689 -9.22 -6.55 -2.81
C GLY A 689 -9.20 -8.06 -2.55
N VAL A 690 -8.90 -8.87 -3.56
CA VAL A 690 -8.75 -10.33 -3.44
C VAL A 690 -7.27 -10.70 -3.48
N LEU A 691 -6.87 -11.77 -2.79
CA LEU A 691 -5.47 -12.23 -2.86
C LEU A 691 -5.19 -12.70 -4.29
N ARG A 692 -4.09 -12.24 -4.89
CA ARG A 692 -3.67 -12.58 -6.24
C ARG A 692 -2.23 -13.02 -6.22
N PHE A 693 -1.89 -13.85 -7.19
CA PHE A 693 -0.54 -14.30 -7.45
C PHE A 693 -0.45 -14.85 -8.86
N ASP A 694 0.72 -14.71 -9.45
CA ASP A 694 1.04 -15.21 -10.77
C ASP A 694 1.79 -16.54 -10.65
N LEU A 695 1.40 -17.51 -11.48
CA LEU A 695 2.09 -18.80 -11.57
C LEU A 695 2.62 -19.07 -12.96
N HIS A 696 3.85 -19.55 -13.02
CA HIS A 696 4.41 -20.20 -14.18
C HIS A 696 4.78 -21.65 -13.84
N VAL A 697 4.27 -22.60 -14.64
CA VAL A 697 4.43 -24.04 -14.44
C VAL A 697 4.88 -24.66 -15.77
N PRO A 698 6.21 -24.75 -16.02
CA PRO A 698 6.73 -25.21 -17.32
C PRO A 698 6.30 -26.62 -17.68
N ASN A 699 6.17 -27.48 -16.66
CA ASN A 699 5.78 -28.88 -16.77
C ASN A 699 4.56 -29.15 -15.88
N PRO A 700 3.34 -28.81 -16.35
CA PRO A 700 2.09 -29.11 -15.64
C PRO A 700 1.98 -30.59 -15.29
N GLY A 701 1.45 -30.89 -14.11
CA GLY A 701 1.37 -32.24 -13.56
C GLY A 701 0.15 -32.45 -12.69
N ASN A 702 0.07 -33.61 -12.06
CA ASN A 702 -0.96 -33.89 -11.05
C ASN A 702 -0.44 -33.36 -9.70
N GLY A 703 -0.97 -32.22 -9.26
CA GLY A 703 -0.55 -31.55 -8.03
C GLY A 703 -1.40 -30.31 -7.76
N LYS A 704 -1.16 -29.67 -6.61
CA LYS A 704 -1.90 -28.48 -6.19
C LYS A 704 -0.98 -27.46 -5.56
N LEU A 705 -1.13 -26.19 -5.90
CA LEU A 705 -0.63 -25.12 -5.06
C LEU A 705 -1.74 -24.70 -4.09
N LYS A 706 -1.55 -24.99 -2.80
CA LYS A 706 -2.48 -24.62 -1.74
C LYS A 706 -2.09 -23.28 -1.13
N VAL A 707 -3.10 -22.47 -0.82
CA VAL A 707 -2.90 -21.16 -0.23
C VAL A 707 -3.68 -21.06 1.07
N PHE A 708 -2.98 -20.65 2.13
CA PHE A 708 -3.52 -20.57 3.46
C PHE A 708 -3.38 -19.17 4.03
N ILE A 709 -4.38 -18.74 4.80
CA ILE A 709 -4.31 -17.51 5.59
C ILE A 709 -4.72 -17.78 7.03
N LYS A 710 -4.18 -17.02 7.97
CA LYS A 710 -4.67 -16.98 9.34
C LYS A 710 -4.50 -15.60 9.95
N GLU A 711 -5.40 -15.25 10.87
CA GLU A 711 -5.16 -14.11 11.78
C GLU A 711 -3.87 -14.38 12.57
N ALA A 712 -3.03 -13.36 12.78
CA ALA A 712 -1.65 -13.54 13.22
C ALA A 712 -1.49 -14.33 14.54
N ASN A 713 -2.45 -14.21 15.47
CA ASN A 713 -2.49 -14.92 16.75
C ASN A 713 -3.53 -16.03 16.82
N ALA A 714 -4.18 -16.39 15.72
CA ALA A 714 -5.11 -17.50 15.70
C ALA A 714 -4.37 -18.86 15.62
N ASP A 715 -4.98 -19.85 16.25
CA ASP A 715 -4.60 -21.25 16.08
C ASP A 715 -5.09 -21.77 14.73
N GLY A 716 -4.21 -22.50 14.03
CA GLY A 716 -4.54 -23.16 12.77
C GLY A 716 -4.50 -22.24 11.54
N TRP A 717 -4.49 -22.89 10.38
CA TRP A 717 -4.50 -22.25 9.08
C TRP A 717 -5.86 -22.45 8.41
N THR A 718 -6.38 -21.42 7.75
CA THR A 718 -7.56 -21.54 6.89
C THR A 718 -7.08 -21.67 5.44
N GLU A 719 -7.39 -22.78 4.78
CA GLU A 719 -7.17 -22.90 3.33
C GLU A 719 -8.15 -21.97 2.61
N LEU A 720 -7.63 -21.05 1.80
CA LEU A 720 -8.45 -20.18 0.96
C LEU A 720 -9.00 -20.97 -0.23
N ASN A 721 -8.08 -21.53 -1.01
CA ASN A 721 -8.36 -22.43 -2.13
C ASN A 721 -7.06 -23.10 -2.59
N SER A 722 -7.16 -23.97 -3.60
CA SER A 722 -6.02 -24.57 -4.27
C SER A 722 -6.07 -24.38 -5.78
N VAL A 723 -4.92 -24.13 -6.40
CA VAL A 723 -4.74 -24.15 -7.86
C VAL A 723 -4.33 -25.56 -8.26
N ASP A 724 -5.15 -26.22 -9.07
CA ASP A 724 -4.87 -27.51 -9.68
C ASP A 724 -3.83 -27.30 -10.81
N LEU A 725 -2.70 -28.01 -10.69
CA LEU A 725 -1.56 -27.87 -11.60
C LEU A 725 -1.72 -28.67 -12.90
N SER A 726 -2.91 -29.25 -13.13
CA SER A 726 -3.30 -29.79 -14.43
C SER A 726 -3.77 -28.69 -15.38
N LEU A 727 -3.61 -28.93 -16.68
CA LEU A 727 -4.12 -28.03 -17.71
C LEU A 727 -5.66 -28.01 -17.69
N ALA A 728 -6.23 -26.82 -17.80
CA ALA A 728 -7.60 -26.61 -18.18
C ALA A 728 -7.82 -27.19 -19.58
N ASP A 729 -8.86 -28.00 -19.74
CA ASP A 729 -9.17 -28.63 -21.01
C ASP A 729 -9.54 -27.57 -22.06
N ASP A 730 -9.01 -27.71 -23.29
CA ASP A 730 -9.50 -26.92 -24.42
C ASP A 730 -10.86 -27.49 -24.88
N PRO A 731 -11.95 -26.72 -24.81
CA PRO A 731 -13.29 -27.19 -25.22
C PRO A 731 -13.35 -27.61 -26.70
N HIS A 732 -12.36 -27.23 -27.52
CA HIS A 732 -12.26 -27.56 -28.94
C HIS A 732 -11.22 -28.63 -29.28
N THR A 733 -10.57 -29.27 -28.30
CA THR A 733 -9.66 -30.40 -28.60
C THR A 733 -10.43 -31.61 -29.10
N LEU A 734 -10.20 -31.96 -30.38
CA LEU A 734 -10.64 -33.22 -30.97
C LEU A 734 -9.88 -34.36 -30.30
N ASN A 735 -10.59 -35.33 -29.72
CA ASN A 735 -9.98 -36.59 -29.30
C ASN A 735 -9.49 -37.34 -30.56
N PRO A 736 -8.16 -37.52 -30.77
CA PRO A 736 -7.66 -38.14 -31.99
C PRO A 736 -8.00 -39.63 -32.11
N ASN A 737 -8.51 -40.25 -31.04
CA ASN A 737 -8.85 -41.67 -30.99
C ASN A 737 -10.36 -41.96 -30.99
N ASP A 738 -11.22 -40.93 -31.08
CA ASP A 738 -12.67 -41.10 -31.08
C ASP A 738 -13.25 -40.71 -32.44
N ASN A 739 -13.71 -41.71 -33.19
CA ASN A 739 -14.25 -41.55 -34.53
C ASN A 739 -15.68 -40.94 -34.53
N ASN A 740 -16.25 -40.62 -33.37
CA ASN A 740 -17.58 -40.04 -33.23
C ASN A 740 -17.50 -38.59 -32.72
N GLN A 741 -17.22 -37.70 -33.67
CA GLN A 741 -17.09 -36.25 -33.51
C GLN A 741 -18.18 -35.63 -32.60
N TYR A 742 -17.83 -35.22 -31.39
CA TYR A 742 -18.49 -34.10 -30.71
C TYR A 742 -17.50 -33.38 -29.79
N VAL A 743 -17.41 -32.06 -29.97
CA VAL A 743 -17.13 -31.07 -28.91
C VAL A 743 -17.80 -31.55 -27.62
N ARG A 744 -17.11 -31.51 -26.47
CA ARG A 744 -17.70 -31.96 -25.19
C ARG A 744 -19.10 -31.35 -25.03
N LYS A 745 -20.15 -32.18 -25.10
CA LYS A 745 -21.56 -31.72 -25.24
C LYS A 745 -22.05 -30.81 -24.11
N ASN A 746 -21.34 -30.76 -22.97
CA ASN A 746 -21.74 -30.04 -21.76
C ASN A 746 -20.77 -28.91 -21.36
N ALA A 747 -19.66 -28.70 -22.07
CA ALA A 747 -18.69 -27.65 -21.73
C ALA A 747 -19.03 -26.35 -22.49
N ILE A 748 -19.40 -25.30 -21.77
CA ILE A 748 -19.64 -23.94 -22.27
C ILE A 748 -18.52 -23.05 -21.76
N GLY A 749 -17.36 -23.20 -22.39
CA GLY A 749 -16.17 -22.41 -22.06
C GLY A 749 -15.68 -22.63 -20.63
N TYR A 750 -15.78 -21.58 -19.81
CA TYR A 750 -15.38 -21.57 -18.40
C TYR A 750 -16.30 -22.42 -17.50
N TYR A 751 -17.48 -22.79 -17.99
CA TYR A 751 -18.48 -23.50 -17.21
C TYR A 751 -18.92 -24.78 -17.87
N ASP A 752 -19.01 -25.84 -17.07
CA ASP A 752 -19.80 -27.01 -17.42
C ASP A 752 -21.27 -26.73 -17.09
N PHE A 753 -22.17 -26.99 -18.04
CA PHE A 753 -23.61 -26.94 -17.80
C PHE A 753 -24.13 -28.34 -17.52
N LYS A 754 -24.49 -28.59 -16.26
CA LYS A 754 -24.96 -29.89 -15.78
C LYS A 754 -26.18 -29.68 -14.88
N ASP A 755 -27.21 -30.52 -15.06
CA ASP A 755 -28.42 -30.52 -14.24
C ASP A 755 -29.14 -29.16 -14.14
N GLY A 756 -29.09 -28.36 -15.21
CA GLY A 756 -29.72 -27.03 -15.26
C GLY A 756 -28.89 -25.89 -14.66
N GLN A 757 -27.66 -26.16 -14.23
CA GLN A 757 -26.77 -25.17 -13.59
C GLN A 757 -25.41 -25.08 -14.31
N TYR A 758 -24.82 -23.89 -14.28
CA TYR A 758 -23.43 -23.66 -14.71
C TYR A 758 -22.49 -23.86 -13.51
N SER A 759 -21.47 -24.69 -13.66
CA SER A 759 -20.39 -24.90 -12.68
C SER A 759 -19.05 -24.56 -13.32
N ASP A 760 -18.15 -23.88 -12.61
CA ASP A 760 -16.82 -23.49 -13.10
C ASP A 760 -15.73 -24.45 -12.59
N PRO A 761 -15.29 -25.43 -13.40
CA PRO A 761 -14.18 -26.31 -13.00
C PRO A 761 -12.81 -25.79 -13.44
N TYR A 762 -12.71 -24.64 -14.12
CA TYR A 762 -11.48 -24.21 -14.80
C TYR A 762 -10.82 -22.95 -14.20
N SER A 763 -11.51 -22.21 -13.33
CA SER A 763 -10.97 -21.01 -12.63
C SER A 763 -9.60 -21.25 -12.03
N TYR A 764 -9.47 -22.38 -11.36
CA TYR A 764 -8.30 -22.77 -10.58
C TYR A 764 -7.48 -23.86 -11.28
N LYS A 765 -7.55 -23.94 -12.62
CA LYS A 765 -6.68 -24.80 -13.45
C LYS A 765 -5.77 -23.96 -14.35
N LEU A 766 -4.65 -24.54 -14.75
CA LEU A 766 -3.64 -23.88 -15.58
C LEU A 766 -4.09 -23.74 -17.03
N SER A 767 -3.96 -22.56 -17.64
CA SER A 767 -4.17 -22.36 -19.07
C SER A 767 -2.96 -21.72 -19.73
N TYR A 768 -2.61 -20.51 -19.34
CA TYR A 768 -1.46 -19.77 -19.87
C TYR A 768 -0.17 -20.07 -19.09
N ALA A 769 -0.28 -20.61 -17.86
CA ALA A 769 0.85 -20.82 -16.95
C ALA A 769 2.02 -21.63 -17.53
N ARG A 770 1.82 -22.40 -18.61
CA ARG A 770 2.91 -23.14 -19.30
C ARG A 770 3.75 -22.25 -20.22
N GLU A 771 3.16 -21.18 -20.76
CA GLU A 771 3.78 -20.28 -21.74
C GLU A 771 4.28 -18.97 -21.12
N GLY A 772 3.70 -18.57 -19.99
CA GLY A 772 4.05 -17.36 -19.25
C GLY A 772 3.45 -17.40 -17.84
N PHE A 773 3.40 -16.24 -17.19
CA PHE A 773 2.75 -16.10 -15.88
C PHE A 773 1.23 -15.93 -16.03
N GLU A 774 0.49 -16.74 -15.28
CA GLU A 774 -0.97 -16.69 -15.21
C GLU A 774 -1.42 -16.27 -13.81
N THR A 775 -2.21 -15.20 -13.75
CA THR A 775 -2.77 -14.67 -12.51
C THR A 775 -3.95 -15.50 -12.00
N PHE A 776 -3.85 -15.94 -10.76
CA PHE A 776 -4.94 -16.53 -9.99
C PHE A 776 -5.43 -15.53 -8.93
N HIS A 777 -6.66 -15.71 -8.47
CA HIS A 777 -7.25 -14.87 -7.43
C HIS A 777 -8.04 -15.71 -6.41
N LEU A 778 -7.90 -15.41 -5.13
CA LEU A 778 -8.58 -16.11 -4.05
C LEU A 778 -9.25 -15.09 -3.13
N ASP A 779 -10.52 -15.35 -2.78
CA ASP A 779 -11.26 -14.52 -1.84
C ASP A 779 -10.63 -14.58 -0.46
N VAL A 780 -10.56 -13.44 0.22
CA VAL A 780 -10.04 -13.33 1.58
C VAL A 780 -11.20 -13.09 2.55
N PRO A 781 -11.30 -13.83 3.66
CA PRO A 781 -12.39 -13.70 4.61
C PRO A 781 -12.57 -12.26 5.13
N ASN A 782 -13.81 -11.74 5.06
CA ASN A 782 -14.14 -10.37 5.46
C ASN A 782 -13.77 -10.03 6.92
N HIS A 783 -13.80 -11.01 7.83
CA HIS A 783 -13.48 -10.79 9.25
C HIS A 783 -11.99 -10.53 9.52
N LEU A 784 -11.11 -10.76 8.53
CA LEU A 784 -9.67 -10.49 8.60
C LEU A 784 -9.30 -9.09 8.09
N ARG A 785 -10.21 -8.41 7.37
CA ARG A 785 -9.94 -7.08 6.81
C ARG A 785 -9.48 -6.12 7.90
N GLY A 786 -8.40 -5.40 7.63
CA GLY A 786 -7.82 -4.45 8.55
C GLY A 786 -7.14 -5.04 9.78
N LYS A 787 -7.01 -6.37 9.87
CA LYS A 787 -6.34 -7.07 10.97
C LYS A 787 -5.00 -7.67 10.52
N PRO A 788 -4.05 -7.86 11.45
CA PRO A 788 -2.81 -8.57 11.17
C PRO A 788 -3.05 -10.04 10.82
N ALA A 789 -2.40 -10.51 9.76
CA ALA A 789 -2.50 -11.89 9.28
C ALA A 789 -1.15 -12.45 8.81
N LEU A 790 -1.12 -13.76 8.62
CA LEU A 790 -0.05 -14.49 7.95
C LEU A 790 -0.62 -15.20 6.71
N LEU A 791 0.18 -15.27 5.65
CA LEU A 791 -0.14 -15.90 4.37
C LEU A 791 0.87 -17.01 4.10
N LYS A 792 0.44 -18.19 3.64
CA LYS A 792 1.31 -19.32 3.32
C LYS A 792 0.93 -19.96 1.98
N PHE A 793 1.94 -20.27 1.18
CA PHE A 793 1.83 -21.12 -0.01
C PHE A 793 2.48 -22.48 0.27
N GLU A 794 1.85 -23.55 -0.19
CA GLU A 794 2.31 -24.93 0.00
C GLU A 794 2.08 -25.73 -1.28
N LEU A 795 3.14 -26.31 -1.82
CA LEU A 795 3.09 -27.07 -3.06
C LEU A 795 2.93 -28.57 -2.78
N GLU A 796 1.82 -29.15 -3.22
CA GLU A 796 1.54 -30.58 -3.18
C GLU A 796 1.83 -31.23 -4.54
N GLY A 797 2.69 -32.27 -4.52
CA GLY A 797 3.04 -33.06 -5.69
C GLY A 797 4.32 -32.59 -6.38
N ASN A 798 4.68 -33.29 -7.45
CA ASN A 798 6.06 -33.26 -7.98
C ASN A 798 6.25 -32.23 -9.11
N SER A 799 5.39 -31.21 -9.21
CA SER A 799 5.53 -30.16 -10.22
C SER A 799 6.55 -29.13 -9.74
N LEU A 800 7.25 -28.49 -10.68
CA LEU A 800 8.06 -27.30 -10.39
C LEU A 800 7.21 -26.06 -10.70
N VAL A 801 7.10 -25.14 -9.75
CA VAL A 801 6.28 -23.93 -9.88
C VAL A 801 7.13 -22.70 -9.63
N TYR A 802 6.94 -21.68 -10.46
CA TYR A 802 7.47 -20.34 -10.22
C TYR A 802 6.31 -19.45 -9.76
N LEU A 803 6.38 -18.96 -8.53
CA LEU A 803 5.42 -18.06 -7.91
C LEU A 803 5.94 -16.62 -8.03
N ASP A 804 5.08 -15.71 -8.45
CA ASP A 804 5.42 -14.30 -8.63
C ASP A 804 4.20 -13.40 -8.38
N ASP A 805 4.41 -12.09 -8.34
CA ASP A 805 3.41 -11.02 -8.25
C ASP A 805 2.28 -11.35 -7.22
N VAL A 806 2.63 -11.58 -5.95
CA VAL A 806 1.66 -11.83 -4.86
C VAL A 806 1.14 -10.50 -4.28
N PHE A 807 -0.14 -10.16 -4.49
CA PHE A 807 -0.70 -8.87 -4.05
C PHE A 807 -2.22 -8.92 -3.83
N PHE A 808 -2.83 -7.87 -3.29
CA PHE A 808 -4.30 -7.84 -3.03
C PHE A 808 -5.09 -6.96 -3.98
N LYS A 809 -4.49 -5.90 -4.51
CA LYS A 809 -5.22 -4.92 -5.32
C LYS A 809 -5.09 -5.23 -6.80
N SER A 810 -6.22 -5.37 -7.51
CA SER A 810 -6.22 -5.69 -8.94
C SER A 810 -5.40 -4.70 -9.76
N ALA A 811 -4.56 -5.22 -10.67
CA ALA A 811 -3.88 -4.42 -11.69
C ALA A 811 -4.87 -3.61 -12.55
N HIS A 812 -6.12 -4.06 -12.65
CA HIS A 812 -7.18 -3.35 -13.36
C HIS A 812 -7.73 -2.14 -12.59
N LEU A 813 -7.38 -1.98 -11.33
CA LEU A 813 -7.75 -0.84 -10.47
C LEU A 813 -6.49 -0.07 -10.03
N LYS A 814 -5.42 -0.13 -10.85
CA LYS A 814 -4.16 0.56 -10.58
C LYS A 814 -4.34 2.08 -10.48
N LEU A 815 -5.20 2.64 -11.35
CA LEU A 815 -5.43 4.08 -11.42
C LEU A 815 -6.53 4.57 -10.47
N ASP A 816 -7.62 3.81 -10.26
CA ASP A 816 -8.55 4.09 -9.16
C ASP A 816 -9.62 2.99 -8.96
N ASN A 817 -10.35 3.10 -7.85
CA ASN A 817 -11.68 2.53 -7.63
C ASN A 817 -12.67 3.72 -7.46
N PRO A 818 -13.23 4.26 -8.56
CA PRO A 818 -13.72 5.64 -8.65
C PRO A 818 -14.96 5.96 -7.81
N ASP A 819 -15.71 4.95 -7.37
CA ASP A 819 -16.88 5.08 -6.50
C ASP A 819 -16.79 4.21 -5.25
N ASN A 820 -15.58 3.76 -4.90
CA ASN A 820 -15.35 2.91 -3.74
C ASN A 820 -16.18 1.62 -3.74
N ALA A 821 -16.34 0.95 -4.88
CA ALA A 821 -17.02 -0.35 -4.95
C ALA A 821 -16.42 -1.37 -3.96
N ARG A 822 -17.28 -2.21 -3.37
CA ARG A 822 -16.90 -3.22 -2.35
C ARG A 822 -17.54 -4.59 -2.59
N PRO A 823 -16.88 -5.70 -2.19
CA PRO A 823 -17.38 -7.06 -2.40
C PRO A 823 -18.39 -7.53 -1.33
N ASP A 824 -18.99 -6.63 -0.55
CA ASP A 824 -20.09 -6.95 0.38
C ASP A 824 -21.45 -6.62 -0.26
N ALA A 825 -22.08 -7.64 -0.83
CA ALA A 825 -23.37 -7.53 -1.51
C ALA A 825 -24.54 -7.16 -0.58
N SER A 826 -24.43 -7.37 0.73
CA SER A 826 -25.52 -7.04 1.66
C SER A 826 -25.68 -5.54 1.88
N LYS A 827 -24.61 -4.78 1.64
CA LYS A 827 -24.55 -3.32 1.83
C LYS A 827 -24.31 -2.56 0.53
N ASN A 828 -23.60 -3.15 -0.42
CA ASN A 828 -23.22 -2.50 -1.69
C ASN A 828 -24.04 -3.03 -2.87
N THR A 829 -25.35 -3.18 -2.69
CA THR A 829 -26.26 -3.79 -3.67
C THR A 829 -26.16 -3.18 -5.07
N ASN A 830 -25.96 -1.86 -5.15
CA ASN A 830 -25.85 -1.13 -6.41
C ASN A 830 -24.41 -0.69 -6.74
N ASN A 831 -23.41 -1.14 -5.97
CA ASN A 831 -22.00 -0.80 -6.14
C ASN A 831 -21.09 -1.99 -5.77
N TYR A 832 -21.47 -3.18 -6.24
CA TYR A 832 -20.86 -4.44 -5.83
C TYR A 832 -19.61 -4.73 -6.65
N LEU A 833 -18.45 -4.78 -6.00
CA LEU A 833 -17.17 -5.05 -6.66
C LEU A 833 -17.04 -6.53 -7.01
N ILE A 834 -16.88 -6.81 -8.31
CA ILE A 834 -16.50 -8.12 -8.84
C ILE A 834 -15.11 -7.98 -9.44
N GLU A 835 -14.16 -8.77 -8.95
CA GLU A 835 -12.81 -8.77 -9.48
C GLU A 835 -12.44 -10.12 -10.08
N ARG A 836 -11.83 -10.10 -11.26
CA ARG A 836 -11.31 -11.28 -11.96
C ARG A 836 -9.84 -11.07 -12.31
N PRO A 837 -9.12 -12.10 -12.79
CA PRO A 837 -7.82 -11.93 -13.41
C PRO A 837 -7.87 -11.10 -14.70
N GLN A 838 -9.01 -11.06 -15.41
CA GLN A 838 -9.13 -10.39 -16.70
C GLN A 838 -9.70 -8.97 -16.64
N TYR A 839 -10.49 -8.62 -15.64
CA TYR A 839 -11.06 -7.28 -15.44
C TYR A 839 -11.59 -7.14 -14.01
N SER A 840 -11.86 -5.91 -13.57
CA SER A 840 -12.62 -5.60 -12.35
C SER A 840 -13.86 -4.78 -12.72
N LEU A 841 -14.98 -4.95 -12.04
CA LEU A 841 -16.20 -4.17 -12.31
C LEU A 841 -16.99 -3.85 -11.05
N SER A 842 -17.74 -2.74 -11.08
CA SER A 842 -18.81 -2.44 -10.14
C SER A 842 -20.14 -2.85 -10.75
N TYR A 843 -20.89 -3.71 -10.08
CA TYR A 843 -22.20 -4.20 -10.52
C TYR A 843 -23.34 -3.49 -9.78
N ASN A 844 -24.38 -3.16 -10.54
CA ASN A 844 -25.59 -2.51 -10.05
C ASN A 844 -26.78 -3.47 -10.13
N ASN A 845 -27.25 -3.93 -8.97
CA ASN A 845 -28.37 -4.85 -8.92
C ASN A 845 -29.72 -4.21 -9.24
N GLU A 846 -29.85 -2.88 -9.25
CA GLU A 846 -31.07 -2.22 -9.70
C GLU A 846 -31.16 -2.25 -11.23
N THR A 847 -30.10 -1.81 -11.93
CA THR A 847 -30.04 -1.76 -13.39
C THR A 847 -29.70 -3.10 -14.05
N LYS A 848 -29.26 -4.10 -13.27
CA LYS A 848 -28.86 -5.45 -13.73
C LYS A 848 -27.68 -5.44 -14.70
N GLY A 849 -26.72 -4.53 -14.47
CA GLY A 849 -25.54 -4.36 -15.30
C GLY A 849 -24.42 -3.66 -14.54
N ALA A 850 -23.25 -3.55 -15.16
CA ALA A 850 -22.14 -2.83 -14.58
C ALA A 850 -22.40 -1.31 -14.55
N ASN A 851 -22.01 -0.67 -13.44
CA ASN A 851 -21.78 0.77 -13.38
C ASN A 851 -20.56 1.13 -14.24
N TRP A 852 -19.48 0.39 -14.03
CA TRP A 852 -18.22 0.47 -14.76
C TRP A 852 -17.49 -0.88 -14.76
N VAL A 853 -16.65 -1.09 -15.76
CA VAL A 853 -15.70 -2.20 -15.90
C VAL A 853 -14.34 -1.59 -16.22
N SER A 854 -13.30 -2.03 -15.52
CA SER A 854 -11.92 -1.58 -15.67
C SER A 854 -11.00 -2.74 -16.00
N TRP A 855 -10.05 -2.54 -16.91
CA TRP A 855 -9.09 -3.54 -17.34
C TRP A 855 -7.79 -2.93 -17.88
N GLN A 856 -6.71 -3.69 -17.81
CA GLN A 856 -5.43 -3.35 -18.43
C GLN A 856 -5.33 -4.09 -19.78
N LEU A 857 -4.85 -3.40 -20.81
CA LEU A 857 -4.57 -3.98 -22.12
C LEU A 857 -3.09 -3.81 -22.45
N ASN A 858 -2.41 -4.91 -22.73
CA ASN A 858 -1.03 -4.96 -23.22
C ASN A 858 -0.87 -6.19 -24.14
N LYS A 859 0.31 -6.37 -24.74
CA LYS A 859 0.58 -7.47 -25.68
C LYS A 859 0.45 -8.86 -25.08
N ALA A 860 0.63 -9.03 -23.76
CA ALA A 860 0.51 -10.34 -23.14
C ALA A 860 -0.93 -10.86 -23.16
N TRP A 861 -1.93 -9.97 -23.09
CA TRP A 861 -3.35 -10.34 -23.20
C TRP A 861 -3.79 -10.75 -24.62
N LEU A 862 -2.93 -10.52 -25.62
CA LEU A 862 -3.22 -10.80 -27.02
C LEU A 862 -2.66 -12.16 -27.45
N GLY A 863 -3.47 -12.89 -28.22
CA GLY A 863 -3.13 -14.21 -28.74
C GLY A 863 -3.95 -14.59 -29.97
N ASP A 864 -4.03 -15.89 -30.21
CA ASP A 864 -4.64 -16.47 -31.42
C ASP A 864 -6.10 -16.87 -31.23
N VAL A 865 -6.67 -16.65 -30.04
CA VAL A 865 -8.10 -16.88 -29.81
C VAL A 865 -8.89 -15.79 -30.51
N ARG A 866 -9.88 -16.18 -31.32
CA ARG A 866 -10.73 -15.26 -32.08
C ARG A 866 -12.19 -15.57 -31.78
N ARG A 867 -13.04 -14.54 -31.76
CA ARG A 867 -14.50 -14.64 -31.56
C ARG A 867 -15.16 -15.70 -32.46
N GLN A 868 -14.70 -15.86 -33.70
CA GLN A 868 -15.18 -16.87 -34.64
C GLN A 868 -14.86 -18.31 -34.19
N ARG A 869 -13.66 -18.54 -33.63
CA ARG A 869 -13.25 -19.87 -33.14
C ARG A 869 -14.10 -20.31 -31.95
N ILE A 870 -14.49 -19.38 -31.09
CA ILE A 870 -15.35 -19.64 -29.93
C ILE A 870 -16.77 -20.00 -30.38
N THR A 871 -17.36 -19.19 -31.26
CA THR A 871 -18.77 -19.35 -31.68
C THR A 871 -19.02 -20.55 -32.60
N GLY A 872 -17.96 -21.19 -33.14
CA GLY A 872 -18.09 -22.35 -34.01
C GLY A 872 -18.83 -22.08 -35.32
N GLU A 873 -18.98 -20.82 -35.74
CA GLU A 873 -19.72 -20.48 -36.96
C GLU A 873 -18.93 -20.87 -38.23
N PRO A 874 -19.51 -21.67 -39.15
CA PRO A 874 -18.84 -22.15 -40.35
C PRO A 874 -18.94 -21.12 -41.47
N ASN A 875 -18.15 -20.03 -41.42
CA ASN A 875 -18.10 -19.06 -42.52
C ASN A 875 -16.66 -18.57 -42.84
N ASN A 876 -15.65 -19.43 -42.68
CA ASN A 876 -14.34 -19.20 -43.27
C ASN A 876 -14.15 -20.10 -44.51
N PRO A 877 -14.06 -19.55 -45.73
CA PRO A 877 -13.83 -20.34 -46.94
C PRO A 877 -12.44 -20.99 -47.02
N ASP A 878 -11.49 -20.65 -46.13
CA ASP A 878 -10.10 -21.13 -46.20
C ASP A 878 -9.73 -22.26 -45.22
N HIS A 879 -10.71 -22.96 -44.63
CA HIS A 879 -10.45 -24.14 -43.79
C HIS A 879 -11.09 -25.41 -44.38
N PRO A 880 -10.30 -26.43 -44.80
CA PRO A 880 -10.83 -27.58 -45.53
C PRO A 880 -11.40 -28.63 -44.56
N TYR A 881 -12.57 -28.38 -43.99
CA TYR A 881 -13.51 -29.43 -43.56
C TYR A 881 -14.93 -28.86 -43.62
N VAL A 882 -15.59 -29.07 -44.76
CA VAL A 882 -17.02 -28.79 -44.95
C VAL A 882 -17.67 -30.09 -45.39
N GLU A 883 -18.47 -30.69 -44.51
CA GLU A 883 -19.67 -31.40 -44.97
C GLU A 883 -20.87 -30.51 -44.65
N GLN A 884 -21.47 -29.97 -45.70
CA GLN A 884 -22.68 -29.14 -45.64
C GLN A 884 -23.83 -30.00 -45.09
N VAL A 885 -24.34 -29.67 -43.91
CA VAL A 885 -25.68 -30.17 -43.53
C VAL A 885 -26.70 -29.40 -44.37
N PRO A 886 -27.58 -30.06 -45.14
CA PRO A 886 -28.49 -29.36 -46.03
C PRO A 886 -29.48 -28.53 -45.23
N ILE A 887 -29.55 -27.23 -45.48
CA ILE A 887 -30.71 -26.41 -45.13
C ILE A 887 -31.87 -26.95 -45.95
N VAL A 888 -32.86 -27.57 -45.28
CA VAL A 888 -34.11 -27.96 -45.92
C VAL A 888 -34.87 -26.69 -46.30
N SER A 889 -34.70 -26.27 -47.55
CA SER A 889 -35.58 -25.31 -48.22
C SER A 889 -36.96 -25.94 -48.38
N TYR A 890 -37.98 -25.43 -47.68
CA TYR A 890 -39.37 -25.73 -48.03
C TYR A 890 -39.70 -25.02 -49.36
N GLY A 891 -39.56 -25.77 -50.45
CA GLY A 891 -40.06 -25.38 -51.77
C GLY A 891 -41.57 -25.51 -51.82
N ASN A 892 -42.26 -24.40 -52.12
CA ASN A 892 -43.68 -24.39 -52.47
C ASN A 892 -43.92 -25.30 -53.68
N SER A 893 -44.77 -26.33 -53.49
CA SER A 893 -45.29 -27.18 -54.57
C SER A 893 -46.82 -27.17 -54.52
N TYR A 894 -47.45 -26.30 -55.30
CA TYR A 894 -48.88 -26.46 -55.62
C TYR A 894 -49.02 -27.44 -56.78
N GLY A 895 -49.68 -28.59 -56.54
CA GLY A 895 -50.00 -29.54 -57.60
C GLY A 895 -50.71 -30.82 -57.13
N ARG A 896 -52.05 -30.77 -57.12
CA ARG A 896 -53.02 -31.86 -57.39
C ARG A 896 -52.69 -33.32 -56.96
N ASN A 897 -53.49 -33.88 -56.04
CA ASN A 897 -54.46 -34.99 -56.27
C ASN A 897 -54.89 -35.64 -54.93
N TYR A 898 -56.20 -35.67 -54.64
CA TYR A 898 -56.86 -36.65 -53.74
C TYR A 898 -56.84 -38.05 -54.40
N PRO A 899 -56.94 -39.24 -53.73
CA PRO A 899 -57.98 -39.64 -52.72
C PRO A 899 -57.48 -40.71 -51.67
N PRO A 900 -58.29 -41.63 -51.06
CA PRO A 900 -59.20 -41.51 -49.89
C PRO A 900 -58.99 -42.57 -48.75
N GLY A 901 -59.63 -42.37 -47.57
CA GLY A 901 -59.92 -43.42 -46.54
C GLY A 901 -59.52 -43.02 -45.10
N PHE A 902 -60.45 -42.59 -44.22
CA PHE A 902 -61.10 -43.39 -43.14
C PHE A 902 -60.06 -44.17 -42.29
N ASP A 903 -59.92 -43.97 -40.96
CA ASP A 903 -60.97 -44.13 -39.94
C ASP A 903 -60.67 -43.48 -38.58
N ASP A 904 -61.77 -43.41 -37.81
CA ASP A 904 -62.13 -42.77 -36.54
C ASP A 904 -61.45 -43.33 -35.27
N GLY A 905 -61.52 -42.58 -34.16
CA GLY A 905 -61.33 -43.15 -32.82
C GLY A 905 -60.95 -42.20 -31.68
N GLY A 906 -61.95 -41.60 -31.04
CA GLY A 906 -62.00 -41.61 -29.56
C GLY A 906 -61.87 -40.28 -28.82
N LEU A 907 -63.02 -39.63 -28.64
CA LEU A 907 -63.31 -38.71 -27.55
C LEU A 907 -63.18 -39.43 -26.19
N ASP A 908 -62.57 -38.78 -25.20
CA ASP A 908 -63.15 -38.79 -23.84
C ASP A 908 -62.94 -37.44 -23.15
N SER A 909 -64.07 -36.98 -22.64
CA SER A 909 -64.37 -35.73 -21.99
C SER A 909 -64.47 -35.99 -20.49
N ASN A 910 -63.59 -35.43 -19.67
CA ASN A 910 -63.84 -35.27 -18.23
C ASN A 910 -63.03 -34.10 -17.67
N PHE A 911 -63.61 -32.90 -17.75
CA PHE A 911 -63.30 -31.77 -16.88
C PHE A 911 -64.19 -31.84 -15.63
N PRO A 912 -63.64 -31.73 -14.41
CA PRO A 912 -64.34 -31.11 -13.30
C PRO A 912 -63.98 -29.62 -13.22
N GLN A 913 -65.02 -28.80 -13.14
CA GLN A 913 -64.96 -27.40 -12.76
C GLN A 913 -64.70 -27.27 -11.24
N SER A 914 -63.68 -26.51 -10.85
CA SER A 914 -63.69 -25.72 -9.62
C SER A 914 -62.65 -24.58 -9.71
N PRO A 915 -62.97 -23.36 -9.22
CA PRO A 915 -62.14 -22.18 -9.38
C PRO A 915 -61.31 -21.92 -8.11
N ASP A 916 -60.24 -22.68 -7.87
CA ASP A 916 -59.25 -22.36 -6.84
C ASP A 916 -58.01 -23.24 -7.04
N GLN A 917 -57.16 -22.88 -8.01
CA GLN A 917 -55.70 -23.17 -8.06
C GLN A 917 -55.07 -22.32 -9.16
N VAL A 918 -54.65 -21.11 -8.82
CA VAL A 918 -53.61 -20.41 -9.59
C VAL A 918 -52.30 -21.10 -9.24
N ARG A 919 -51.91 -22.09 -10.06
CA ARG A 919 -50.53 -22.57 -10.07
C ARG A 919 -49.65 -21.47 -10.67
N PRO A 920 -48.48 -21.14 -10.09
CA PRO A 920 -47.47 -20.38 -10.79
C PRO A 920 -47.16 -21.15 -12.09
N VAL A 921 -47.14 -20.43 -13.21
CA VAL A 921 -46.66 -20.99 -14.47
C VAL A 921 -45.15 -21.11 -14.31
N ASP A 922 -44.69 -22.22 -13.74
CA ASP A 922 -43.30 -22.63 -13.80
C ASP A 922 -42.95 -22.80 -15.27
N ALA A 923 -42.24 -21.83 -15.83
CA ALA A 923 -41.60 -21.92 -17.13
C ALA A 923 -40.41 -22.88 -17.00
N THR A 924 -40.67 -24.18 -16.89
CA THR A 924 -39.69 -25.23 -17.11
C THR A 924 -39.40 -25.33 -18.60
N PHE A 925 -38.65 -24.37 -19.13
CA PHE A 925 -37.87 -24.61 -20.35
C PHE A 925 -36.74 -25.58 -19.97
N SER A 926 -36.95 -26.85 -20.29
CA SER A 926 -35.89 -27.85 -20.28
C SER A 926 -34.77 -27.39 -21.23
N PRO A 927 -33.49 -27.36 -20.81
CA PRO A 927 -32.36 -27.04 -21.69
C PRO A 927 -32.05 -28.14 -22.73
N TYR A 928 -32.84 -29.21 -22.77
CA TYR A 928 -32.63 -30.36 -23.67
C TYR A 928 -33.77 -30.46 -24.69
N ASP A 929 -33.65 -29.77 -25.82
CA ASP A 929 -34.30 -30.17 -27.08
C ASP A 929 -33.35 -29.98 -28.26
N ILE A 930 -32.35 -30.87 -28.34
CA ILE A 930 -31.38 -30.97 -29.44
C ILE A 930 -31.98 -31.59 -30.71
N ASN A 931 -33.27 -31.95 -30.72
CA ASN A 931 -33.90 -32.60 -31.87
C ASN A 931 -34.63 -31.64 -32.81
N ASN A 932 -34.81 -30.37 -32.43
CA ASN A 932 -35.59 -29.38 -33.20
C ASN A 932 -34.80 -28.12 -33.62
N GLY A 933 -33.46 -28.14 -33.58
CA GLY A 933 -32.63 -27.06 -34.16
C GLY A 933 -32.74 -25.69 -33.49
N ASN A 934 -33.21 -25.61 -32.24
CA ASN A 934 -33.32 -24.34 -31.50
C ASN A 934 -32.00 -23.97 -30.79
N VAL A 935 -31.57 -22.73 -31.04
CA VAL A 935 -30.25 -22.15 -30.71
C VAL A 935 -30.08 -21.95 -29.19
N VAL A 936 -29.19 -22.73 -28.57
CA VAL A 936 -28.55 -22.36 -27.30
C VAL A 936 -27.83 -21.02 -27.52
N VAL A 937 -28.09 -20.01 -26.69
CA VAL A 937 -27.49 -18.66 -26.80
C VAL A 937 -26.04 -18.68 -26.30
N TYR A 938 -25.20 -19.47 -26.98
CA TYR A 938 -23.77 -19.57 -26.75
C TYR A 938 -23.10 -18.23 -27.12
N PRO A 939 -22.07 -17.73 -26.39
CA PRO A 939 -21.42 -18.22 -25.15
C PRO A 939 -21.80 -17.41 -23.88
N TRP A 940 -22.97 -16.79 -23.83
CA TRP A 940 -23.29 -15.75 -22.83
C TRP A 940 -23.81 -16.36 -21.51
N VAL A 941 -22.96 -16.36 -20.48
CA VAL A 941 -23.22 -17.08 -19.22
C VAL A 941 -23.62 -16.12 -18.09
N PRO A 942 -24.63 -16.45 -17.27
CA PRO A 942 -24.91 -15.73 -16.03
C PRO A 942 -23.71 -15.71 -15.10
N ASP A 943 -23.38 -14.55 -14.54
CA ASP A 943 -22.24 -14.46 -13.61
C ASP A 943 -22.53 -15.18 -12.28
N GLY A 944 -21.72 -16.20 -11.97
CA GLY A 944 -21.81 -16.99 -10.74
C GLY A 944 -21.40 -16.24 -9.47
N LEU A 945 -20.60 -15.17 -9.58
CA LEU A 945 -20.16 -14.34 -8.45
C LEU A 945 -21.25 -13.40 -7.94
N LEU A 946 -22.34 -13.22 -8.70
CA LEU A 946 -23.50 -12.47 -8.22
C LEU A 946 -24.21 -13.26 -7.11
N PRO A 947 -24.69 -12.62 -6.04
CA PRO A 947 -25.48 -13.28 -4.99
C PRO A 947 -26.62 -14.14 -5.54
N ALA A 948 -26.84 -15.32 -4.95
CA ALA A 948 -27.83 -16.27 -5.45
C ALA A 948 -29.28 -15.75 -5.42
N ASN A 949 -29.56 -14.79 -4.54
CA ASN A 949 -30.86 -14.12 -4.43
C ASN A 949 -31.01 -12.92 -5.39
N TRP A 950 -29.99 -12.57 -6.16
CA TRP A 950 -30.07 -11.51 -7.16
C TRP A 950 -30.56 -12.05 -8.51
N VAL A 951 -31.17 -11.17 -9.30
CA VAL A 951 -31.60 -11.51 -10.65
C VAL A 951 -30.36 -11.59 -11.55
N ARG A 952 -29.95 -12.82 -11.90
CA ARG A 952 -28.85 -13.05 -12.83
C ARG A 952 -29.36 -12.99 -14.27
N THR A 953 -28.86 -12.05 -15.07
CA THR A 953 -29.21 -11.93 -16.49
C THR A 953 -28.54 -13.05 -17.29
N GLN A 954 -29.13 -13.44 -18.41
CA GLN A 954 -28.64 -14.43 -19.38
C GLN A 954 -28.66 -13.82 -20.79
N GLY A 955 -27.90 -14.38 -21.72
CA GLY A 955 -27.77 -13.78 -23.07
C GLY A 955 -29.09 -13.66 -23.87
N GLY A 956 -30.11 -14.43 -23.51
CA GLY A 956 -31.46 -14.32 -24.07
C GLY A 956 -32.22 -13.07 -23.63
N ASP A 957 -31.90 -12.51 -22.47
CA ASP A 957 -32.65 -11.38 -21.87
C ASP A 957 -32.43 -10.06 -22.61
N TYR A 958 -31.38 -9.98 -23.44
CA TYR A 958 -31.00 -8.82 -24.24
C TYR A 958 -31.55 -8.86 -25.68
N ARG A 959 -32.47 -9.78 -26.00
CA ARG A 959 -33.05 -9.94 -27.36
C ARG A 959 -34.35 -9.14 -27.53
N ASN A 960 -34.59 -8.66 -28.75
CA ASN A 960 -35.87 -8.13 -29.20
C ASN A 960 -36.74 -9.25 -29.83
N ASN A 961 -38.06 -9.13 -29.67
CA ASN A 961 -39.11 -10.15 -29.85
C ASN A 961 -39.08 -11.05 -31.12
N THR A 962 -39.44 -12.33 -30.95
CA THR A 962 -39.97 -13.20 -32.03
C THR A 962 -41.50 -13.17 -31.97
N LEU A 963 -42.20 -12.85 -33.08
CA LEU A 963 -43.66 -12.92 -33.15
C LEU A 963 -44.12 -14.34 -33.51
N TYR A 964 -45.01 -14.91 -32.70
CA TYR A 964 -45.71 -16.16 -33.03
C TYR A 964 -46.99 -15.84 -33.80
N VAL A 965 -47.17 -16.47 -34.98
CA VAL A 965 -48.44 -16.49 -35.70
C VAL A 965 -48.83 -17.94 -36.01
N PRO A 966 -50.12 -18.31 -35.97
CA PRO A 966 -50.56 -19.65 -36.35
C PRO A 966 -50.14 -19.96 -37.80
N GLY A 967 -49.31 -20.99 -37.99
CA GLY A 967 -48.82 -21.42 -39.30
C GLY A 967 -47.33 -21.14 -39.63
N GLY A 968 -46.56 -20.52 -38.72
CA GLY A 968 -45.11 -20.38 -38.88
C GLY A 968 -44.51 -19.20 -38.10
N PHE A 969 -43.17 -19.11 -38.08
CA PHE A 969 -42.44 -18.02 -37.43
C PHE A 969 -42.27 -16.82 -38.38
N VAL A 970 -42.61 -15.62 -37.94
CA VAL A 970 -42.21 -14.37 -38.62
C VAL A 970 -41.15 -13.69 -37.76
N GLN A 971 -39.90 -13.73 -38.22
CA GLN A 971 -38.80 -13.01 -37.57
C GLN A 971 -38.88 -11.53 -37.98
N PHE A 972 -39.28 -10.65 -37.07
CA PHE A 972 -39.07 -9.22 -37.26
C PHE A 972 -37.59 -8.93 -37.05
N ALA A 973 -36.88 -8.57 -38.13
CA ALA A 973 -35.46 -8.25 -38.10
C ALA A 973 -35.17 -6.87 -37.48
N ASP A 974 -35.84 -6.51 -36.38
CA ASP A 974 -35.61 -5.25 -35.69
C ASP A 974 -34.57 -5.42 -34.57
N ARG A 975 -33.31 -5.53 -35.00
CA ARG A 975 -32.09 -5.67 -34.17
C ARG A 975 -31.72 -4.35 -33.47
N ARG A 976 -32.63 -3.72 -32.72
CA ARG A 976 -32.37 -2.42 -32.08
C ARG A 976 -31.29 -2.49 -30.99
N TYR A 977 -31.39 -3.43 -30.05
CA TYR A 977 -30.39 -3.61 -28.99
C TYR A 977 -29.65 -4.95 -29.09
N GLU A 978 -28.35 -4.92 -28.82
CA GLU A 978 -27.43 -6.05 -28.80
C GLU A 978 -26.77 -6.20 -27.43
N LYS A 979 -26.14 -7.36 -27.22
CA LYS A 979 -25.24 -7.61 -26.10
C LYS A 979 -23.91 -6.93 -26.38
N GLY A 980 -23.75 -5.71 -25.89
CA GLY A 980 -22.48 -4.99 -25.99
C GLY A 980 -21.59 -5.36 -24.80
N HIS A 981 -20.31 -5.63 -25.08
CA HIS A 981 -19.30 -5.82 -24.06
C HIS A 981 -18.80 -4.46 -23.59
N LEU A 982 -18.52 -4.32 -22.30
CA LEU A 982 -17.69 -3.21 -21.82
C LEU A 982 -16.21 -3.56 -21.99
N ALA A 983 -15.73 -4.64 -21.35
CA ALA A 983 -14.43 -5.23 -21.64
C ALA A 983 -14.57 -6.22 -22.83
N PRO A 984 -13.99 -5.91 -24.00
CA PRO A 984 -14.20 -6.70 -25.20
C PRO A 984 -13.32 -7.97 -25.22
N ILE A 985 -13.82 -9.04 -25.84
CA ILE A 985 -13.03 -10.25 -26.12
C ILE A 985 -11.78 -9.96 -26.94
N GLU A 986 -11.81 -8.98 -27.84
CA GLU A 986 -10.64 -8.60 -28.65
C GLU A 986 -9.42 -8.21 -27.80
N ASP A 987 -9.64 -7.80 -26.54
CA ASP A 987 -8.60 -7.47 -25.58
C ASP A 987 -8.16 -8.66 -24.72
N ARG A 988 -8.79 -9.83 -24.86
CA ARG A 988 -8.56 -11.05 -24.05
C ARG A 988 -8.39 -12.29 -24.92
N THR A 989 -7.52 -12.20 -25.91
CA THR A 989 -7.33 -13.26 -26.94
C THR A 989 -6.20 -14.24 -26.65
N ARG A 990 -5.56 -14.14 -25.47
CA ARG A 990 -4.44 -14.99 -25.04
C ARG A 990 -4.81 -16.47 -24.93
N THR A 991 -5.87 -16.79 -24.20
CA THR A 991 -6.38 -18.17 -24.01
C THR A 991 -7.90 -18.22 -24.13
N PHE A 992 -8.47 -19.42 -24.30
CA PHE A 992 -9.92 -19.60 -24.24
C PHE A 992 -10.47 -19.20 -22.87
N LYS A 993 -9.74 -19.51 -21.79
CA LYS A 993 -10.05 -19.11 -20.42
C LYS A 993 -10.22 -17.58 -20.32
N ASP A 994 -9.27 -16.81 -20.84
CA ASP A 994 -9.34 -15.34 -20.85
C ASP A 994 -10.46 -14.80 -21.75
N ALA A 995 -10.62 -15.37 -22.95
CA ALA A 995 -11.60 -14.89 -23.92
C ALA A 995 -13.04 -15.14 -23.47
N LEU A 996 -13.30 -16.27 -22.81
CA LEU A 996 -14.63 -16.65 -22.34
C LEU A 996 -15.04 -15.91 -21.08
N SER A 997 -14.09 -15.41 -20.27
CA SER A 997 -14.43 -14.62 -19.09
C SER A 997 -15.10 -13.29 -19.46
N THR A 998 -14.94 -12.77 -20.68
CA THR A 998 -15.63 -11.54 -21.11
C THR A 998 -17.12 -11.76 -21.40
N TYR A 999 -17.57 -13.01 -21.55
CA TYR A 999 -18.96 -13.35 -21.90
C TYR A 999 -19.91 -13.45 -20.70
N MET A 1000 -19.42 -13.12 -19.50
CA MET A 1000 -20.26 -13.00 -18.31
C MET A 1000 -21.27 -11.88 -18.51
N THR A 1001 -22.53 -12.12 -18.19
CA THR A 1001 -23.57 -11.11 -18.36
C THR A 1001 -23.41 -9.87 -17.47
N SER A 1002 -22.62 -9.96 -16.40
CA SER A 1002 -22.18 -8.82 -15.59
C SER A 1002 -21.34 -7.79 -16.37
N ASN A 1003 -20.65 -8.22 -17.43
CA ASN A 1003 -19.86 -7.36 -18.34
C ASN A 1003 -20.67 -6.85 -19.54
N LEU A 1004 -21.99 -7.10 -19.58
CA LEU A 1004 -22.84 -6.78 -20.73
C LEU A 1004 -23.89 -5.73 -20.43
N LEU A 1005 -24.05 -4.80 -21.37
CA LEU A 1005 -25.12 -3.80 -21.37
C LEU A 1005 -25.90 -3.83 -22.70
N PRO A 1006 -27.15 -3.32 -22.72
CA PRO A 1006 -27.93 -3.24 -23.94
C PRO A 1006 -27.45 -2.08 -24.82
N PHE A 1007 -26.65 -2.40 -25.84
CA PHE A 1007 -26.13 -1.43 -26.80
C PHE A 1007 -27.04 -1.30 -28.02
N GLN A 1008 -27.25 -0.09 -28.52
CA GLN A 1008 -27.76 0.09 -29.88
C GLN A 1008 -26.81 -0.54 -30.90
N HIS A 1009 -27.35 -1.28 -31.88
CA HIS A 1009 -26.56 -2.00 -32.89
C HIS A 1009 -25.52 -1.11 -33.58
N TYR A 1010 -25.92 0.12 -33.95
CA TYR A 1010 -25.02 1.08 -34.58
C TYR A 1010 -23.84 1.42 -33.66
N VAL A 1011 -24.10 1.94 -32.46
CA VAL A 1011 -23.07 2.35 -31.49
C VAL A 1011 -22.09 1.21 -31.21
N ASN A 1012 -22.59 -0.01 -31.02
CA ASN A 1012 -21.79 -1.22 -30.78
C ASN A 1012 -20.85 -1.58 -31.94
N LYS A 1013 -21.30 -1.41 -33.19
CA LYS A 1013 -20.59 -1.91 -34.38
C LYS A 1013 -19.73 -0.87 -35.07
N THR A 1014 -19.97 0.43 -34.81
CA THR A 1014 -19.23 1.53 -35.43
C THR A 1014 -18.33 2.24 -34.41
N PRO A 1015 -18.70 3.33 -33.71
CA PRO A 1015 -17.74 4.11 -32.96
C PRO A 1015 -17.13 3.35 -31.78
N TRP A 1016 -17.91 2.51 -31.08
CA TRP A 1016 -17.39 1.73 -29.95
C TRP A 1016 -16.33 0.72 -30.39
N LYS A 1017 -16.65 -0.10 -31.39
CA LYS A 1017 -15.74 -1.08 -31.99
C LYS A 1017 -14.51 -0.42 -32.61
N ASN A 1018 -14.68 0.72 -33.27
CA ASN A 1018 -13.56 1.44 -33.88
C ASN A 1018 -12.56 1.92 -32.82
N PHE A 1019 -13.04 2.44 -31.69
CA PHE A 1019 -12.16 2.84 -30.57
C PHE A 1019 -11.40 1.66 -29.95
N GLU A 1020 -12.06 0.50 -29.81
CA GLU A 1020 -11.43 -0.74 -29.35
C GLU A 1020 -10.34 -1.22 -30.33
N GLU A 1021 -10.60 -1.16 -31.64
CA GLU A 1021 -9.62 -1.53 -32.67
C GLU A 1021 -8.39 -0.62 -32.66
N GLU A 1022 -8.57 0.70 -32.48
CA GLU A 1022 -7.44 1.63 -32.38
C GLU A 1022 -6.59 1.38 -31.12
N SER A 1023 -7.25 1.12 -29.97
CA SER A 1023 -6.57 0.75 -28.72
C SER A 1023 -5.71 -0.53 -28.91
N ASN A 1024 -6.27 -1.53 -29.58
CA ASN A 1024 -5.61 -2.80 -29.85
C ASN A 1024 -4.42 -2.65 -30.82
N LYS A 1025 -4.59 -1.87 -31.90
CA LYS A 1025 -3.49 -1.54 -32.83
C LYS A 1025 -2.37 -0.79 -32.11
N PHE A 1026 -2.72 0.14 -31.24
CA PHE A 1026 -1.75 0.93 -30.49
C PHE A 1026 -0.86 0.05 -29.61
N VAL A 1027 -1.42 -0.86 -28.80
CA VAL A 1027 -0.61 -1.77 -27.97
C VAL A 1027 0.16 -2.79 -28.78
N GLN A 1028 -0.31 -3.20 -29.96
CA GLN A 1028 0.46 -4.07 -30.85
C GLN A 1028 1.68 -3.36 -31.45
N GLY A 1029 1.51 -2.10 -31.86
CA GLY A 1029 2.54 -1.29 -32.50
C GLY A 1029 3.57 -0.69 -31.54
N ASN A 1030 3.20 -0.46 -30.28
CA ASN A 1030 4.01 0.25 -29.30
C ASN A 1030 4.35 -0.64 -28.09
N ASN A 1031 5.38 -0.26 -27.32
CA ASN A 1031 5.66 -0.89 -26.03
C ASN A 1031 4.89 -0.13 -24.94
N ALA A 1032 3.57 -0.29 -24.91
CA ALA A 1032 2.65 0.46 -24.06
C ALA A 1032 1.61 -0.45 -23.41
N GLU A 1033 1.09 0.02 -22.29
CA GLU A 1033 -0.03 -0.56 -21.55
C GLU A 1033 -1.15 0.47 -21.53
N LEU A 1034 -2.38 0.06 -21.83
CA LEU A 1034 -3.56 0.91 -21.72
C LEU A 1034 -4.34 0.50 -20.48
N TYR A 1035 -4.61 1.45 -19.60
CA TYR A 1035 -5.55 1.29 -18.50
C TYR A 1035 -6.89 1.85 -18.94
N ILE A 1036 -7.90 0.98 -19.02
CA ILE A 1036 -9.19 1.30 -19.63
C ILE A 1036 -10.27 1.11 -18.59
N ILE A 1037 -11.10 2.14 -18.39
CA ILE A 1037 -12.33 2.05 -17.60
C ILE A 1037 -13.52 2.51 -18.44
N ALA A 1038 -14.59 1.75 -18.43
CA ALA A 1038 -15.75 1.97 -19.29
C ALA A 1038 -17.05 1.66 -18.55
N GLY A 1039 -18.11 2.39 -18.85
CA GLY A 1039 -19.39 2.19 -18.20
C GLY A 1039 -20.54 2.85 -18.94
N ALA A 1040 -21.67 2.98 -18.24
CA ALA A 1040 -22.87 3.60 -18.79
C ALA A 1040 -23.66 4.36 -17.74
N THR A 1041 -24.41 5.36 -18.17
CA THR A 1041 -25.20 6.24 -17.29
C THR A 1041 -26.47 6.74 -17.98
N GLY A 1042 -27.29 7.49 -17.25
CA GLY A 1042 -28.59 8.00 -17.72
C GLY A 1042 -29.60 6.87 -17.87
N TYR A 1043 -29.68 5.95 -16.89
CA TYR A 1043 -30.62 4.84 -16.94
C TYR A 1043 -32.06 5.33 -16.82
N ASN A 1044 -32.91 4.93 -17.76
CA ASN A 1044 -34.36 5.16 -17.69
C ASN A 1044 -35.07 3.85 -17.31
N LEU A 1045 -35.40 3.70 -16.03
CA LEU A 1045 -36.03 2.49 -15.48
C LEU A 1045 -37.51 2.32 -15.90
N ASP A 1046 -38.15 3.38 -16.39
CA ASP A 1046 -39.53 3.37 -16.89
C ASP A 1046 -39.64 3.06 -18.40
N ARG A 1047 -38.53 3.19 -19.14
CA ARG A 1047 -38.46 2.88 -20.58
C ARG A 1047 -38.46 1.36 -20.79
N LYS A 1048 -39.63 0.82 -21.13
CA LYS A 1048 -39.72 -0.55 -21.69
C LYS A 1048 -39.04 -0.57 -23.06
N LEU A 1049 -38.37 -1.68 -23.42
CA LEU A 1049 -37.87 -1.92 -24.79
C LEU A 1049 -38.96 -1.48 -25.79
N PRO A 1050 -38.67 -0.56 -26.72
CA PRO A 1050 -39.71 0.15 -27.45
C PRO A 1050 -40.55 -0.79 -28.32
N ASP A 1051 -41.88 -0.59 -28.29
CA ASP A 1051 -42.84 -1.18 -29.21
C ASP A 1051 -42.37 -0.94 -30.67
N PRO A 1052 -42.32 -1.96 -31.55
CA PRO A 1052 -41.76 -1.82 -32.90
C PRO A 1052 -42.45 -0.86 -33.86
N TYR A 1053 -43.55 -0.20 -33.49
CA TYR A 1053 -44.17 0.83 -34.33
C TYR A 1053 -44.73 2.02 -33.51
N PRO A 1054 -44.19 3.24 -33.62
CA PRO A 1054 -45.00 4.42 -33.36
C PRO A 1054 -46.10 4.48 -34.42
N THR A 1055 -47.36 4.50 -34.01
CA THR A 1055 -48.54 4.50 -34.91
C THR A 1055 -48.73 5.79 -35.72
N GLU A 1056 -47.72 6.65 -35.81
CA GLU A 1056 -47.82 7.98 -36.42
C GLU A 1056 -46.57 8.32 -37.24
N HIS A 1057 -46.45 7.74 -38.43
CA HIS A 1057 -45.71 8.38 -39.51
C HIS A 1057 -46.55 8.31 -40.80
N PRO A 1058 -46.93 9.44 -41.41
CA PRO A 1058 -47.51 9.43 -42.74
C PRO A 1058 -46.42 9.01 -43.72
N PHE A 1059 -46.71 7.98 -44.53
CA PHE A 1059 -45.86 7.52 -45.63
C PHE A 1059 -45.53 8.71 -46.56
N GLN A 1060 -44.34 9.28 -46.45
CA GLN A 1060 -43.75 10.06 -47.53
C GLN A 1060 -42.87 9.13 -48.36
N SER A 1061 -43.23 9.01 -49.64
CA SER A 1061 -42.54 8.23 -50.66
C SER A 1061 -41.14 8.79 -50.90
N HIS A 1062 -40.10 8.06 -50.47
CA HIS A 1062 -38.74 8.24 -50.99
C HIS A 1062 -38.50 7.23 -52.13
N PRO A 1063 -37.95 7.64 -53.28
CA PRO A 1063 -37.71 6.76 -54.41
C PRO A 1063 -36.27 6.25 -54.38
N ASP A 1064 -36.04 5.06 -53.83
CA ASP A 1064 -34.85 4.27 -54.17
C ASP A 1064 -35.18 2.77 -54.14
N PRO A 1065 -34.75 2.00 -55.16
CA PRO A 1065 -35.13 0.61 -55.31
C PRO A 1065 -34.28 -0.30 -54.42
N LEU A 1066 -34.90 -0.90 -53.40
CA LEU A 1066 -34.30 -1.99 -52.63
C LEU A 1066 -34.15 -3.27 -53.50
N PRO A 1067 -33.05 -4.04 -53.37
CA PRO A 1067 -32.87 -5.30 -54.09
C PRO A 1067 -33.82 -6.39 -53.58
N GLY A 1068 -34.79 -6.77 -54.42
CA GLY A 1068 -35.03 -8.18 -54.73
C GLY A 1068 -35.63 -9.14 -53.70
N VAL A 1069 -36.33 -8.74 -52.62
CA VAL A 1069 -37.15 -9.70 -51.83
C VAL A 1069 -38.41 -9.06 -51.23
N VAL A 1070 -39.31 -8.48 -52.05
CA VAL A 1070 -40.71 -8.24 -51.65
C VAL A 1070 -41.59 -8.32 -52.90
N LYS A 1071 -42.04 -9.52 -53.28
CA LYS A 1071 -42.97 -9.67 -54.42
C LYS A 1071 -44.21 -10.53 -54.18
N ASN A 1072 -44.47 -11.01 -52.96
CA ASN A 1072 -45.61 -11.91 -52.70
C ASN A 1072 -46.67 -11.41 -51.70
N LEU A 1073 -46.66 -10.13 -51.30
CA LEU A 1073 -47.73 -9.55 -50.46
C LEU A 1073 -48.44 -8.34 -51.08
N VAL A 1074 -48.14 -7.99 -52.33
CA VAL A 1074 -48.76 -6.85 -53.03
C VAL A 1074 -49.86 -7.28 -54.02
N SER A 1075 -50.08 -8.57 -54.25
CA SER A 1075 -51.07 -9.06 -55.22
C SER A 1075 -52.52 -9.16 -54.72
N LEU A 1076 -52.84 -8.60 -53.55
CA LEU A 1076 -54.23 -8.40 -53.10
C LEU A 1076 -54.63 -6.91 -53.01
N ARG A 1077 -53.81 -6.01 -53.60
CA ARG A 1077 -54.04 -4.56 -53.56
C ARG A 1077 -54.56 -3.97 -54.87
N GLU A 1078 -55.09 -4.78 -55.77
CA GLU A 1078 -55.73 -4.29 -57.00
C GLU A 1078 -57.02 -5.04 -57.27
N GLN A 1079 -58.08 -4.81 -56.46
CA GLN A 1079 -59.40 -4.88 -57.09
C GLN A 1079 -60.52 -4.05 -56.48
N ASN A 1080 -60.50 -3.64 -55.21
CA ASN A 1080 -61.51 -2.70 -54.71
C ASN A 1080 -60.89 -1.83 -53.60
N GLY A 1081 -60.65 -0.55 -53.92
CA GLY A 1081 -59.96 0.37 -53.04
C GLY A 1081 -60.77 0.79 -51.81
N GLU A 1082 -60.60 0.07 -50.69
CA GLU A 1082 -60.89 0.54 -49.33
C GLU A 1082 -60.20 -0.37 -48.29
N LEU A 1083 -59.56 0.23 -47.27
CA LEU A 1083 -59.04 -0.48 -46.09
C LEU A 1083 -60.15 -0.49 -45.02
N ILE A 1084 -60.62 -1.68 -44.63
CA ILE A 1084 -61.78 -1.90 -43.74
C ILE A 1084 -61.29 -2.39 -42.37
N PHE A 1085 -61.08 -1.49 -41.42
CA PHE A 1085 -60.85 -1.80 -40.00
C PHE A 1085 -61.53 -0.74 -39.12
N ASP A 1086 -62.51 -1.15 -38.31
CA ASP A 1086 -63.10 -0.30 -37.25
C ASP A 1086 -62.46 -0.62 -35.89
N ARG A 1087 -62.27 0.43 -35.07
CA ARG A 1087 -61.83 0.33 -33.68
C ARG A 1087 -63.03 0.37 -32.74
N ASP A 1088 -63.08 -0.54 -31.78
CA ASP A 1088 -64.00 -0.40 -30.64
C ASP A 1088 -63.47 0.64 -29.62
N PRO A 1089 -64.30 1.11 -28.65
CA PRO A 1089 -63.89 2.10 -27.66
C PRO A 1089 -62.74 1.69 -26.72
N LEU A 1090 -62.24 0.45 -26.84
CA LEU A 1090 -61.08 -0.08 -26.11
C LEU A 1090 -59.87 -0.33 -27.02
N GLY A 1091 -59.91 0.11 -28.28
CA GLY A 1091 -58.77 0.07 -29.20
C GLY A 1091 -58.52 -1.26 -29.90
N ARG A 1092 -59.48 -2.20 -29.90
CA ARG A 1092 -59.33 -3.50 -30.57
C ARG A 1092 -59.79 -3.43 -32.04
N ILE A 1093 -59.04 -4.07 -32.94
CA ILE A 1093 -59.37 -4.19 -34.37
C ILE A 1093 -60.26 -5.43 -34.60
N ARG A 1094 -61.41 -5.27 -35.25
CA ARG A 1094 -62.30 -6.39 -35.65
C ARG A 1094 -62.47 -6.46 -37.17
N THR A 1095 -62.59 -7.66 -37.73
CA THR A 1095 -63.10 -7.87 -39.09
C THR A 1095 -64.63 -8.06 -39.05
N ARG A 1096 -65.36 -7.61 -40.08
CA ARG A 1096 -66.85 -7.53 -40.05
C ARG A 1096 -67.58 -8.88 -40.08
N ASN A 1097 -66.87 -10.01 -40.23
CA ASN A 1097 -67.49 -11.34 -40.28
C ASN A 1097 -67.22 -12.13 -39.00
N GLY A 1098 -67.94 -11.79 -37.93
CA GLY A 1098 -68.39 -12.61 -36.78
C GLY A 1098 -67.68 -13.91 -36.32
N GLY A 1099 -66.40 -14.14 -36.59
CA GLY A 1099 -65.64 -15.28 -36.11
C GLY A 1099 -64.76 -14.89 -34.92
N ASN A 1100 -65.01 -15.51 -33.76
CA ASN A 1100 -64.13 -15.41 -32.59
C ASN A 1100 -62.86 -16.27 -32.82
N GLU A 1101 -61.89 -15.76 -33.57
CA GLU A 1101 -60.50 -16.20 -33.44
C GLU A 1101 -59.68 -14.98 -33.05
N GLY A 1102 -59.55 -14.79 -31.73
CA GLY A 1102 -58.72 -13.73 -31.16
C GLY A 1102 -57.26 -14.01 -31.46
N ILE A 1103 -56.67 -13.23 -32.37
CA ILE A 1103 -55.21 -13.16 -32.51
C ILE A 1103 -54.70 -12.40 -31.28
N ASN A 1104 -54.14 -13.13 -30.31
CA ASN A 1104 -53.48 -12.54 -29.15
C ASN A 1104 -52.05 -12.15 -29.52
N PHE A 1105 -51.78 -10.85 -29.59
CA PHE A 1105 -50.42 -10.32 -29.62
C PHE A 1105 -49.82 -10.36 -28.20
N GLN A 1106 -48.93 -11.30 -27.91
CA GLN A 1106 -48.10 -11.28 -26.70
C GLN A 1106 -46.70 -10.77 -27.06
N TRP A 1107 -46.41 -9.54 -26.67
CA TRP A 1107 -45.07 -8.95 -26.71
C TRP A 1107 -44.27 -9.45 -25.50
N LEU A 1108 -43.04 -9.95 -25.69
CA LEU A 1108 -42.15 -10.23 -24.55
C LEU A 1108 -41.58 -8.89 -24.05
N THR A 1109 -42.12 -8.45 -22.92
CA THR A 1109 -41.59 -7.36 -22.10
C THR A 1109 -40.18 -7.70 -21.63
N ASN A 1110 -39.29 -6.69 -21.48
CA ASN A 1110 -38.00 -6.77 -20.76
C ASN A 1110 -38.16 -7.58 -19.45
N PRO A 1111 -37.89 -8.90 -19.47
CA PRO A 1111 -38.50 -9.81 -18.51
C PRO A 1111 -37.83 -9.71 -17.13
N LYS A 1112 -36.63 -9.12 -17.08
CA LYS A 1112 -35.82 -8.94 -15.87
C LYS A 1112 -35.56 -7.47 -15.53
N GLN A 1113 -36.28 -6.54 -16.18
CA GLN A 1113 -36.14 -5.10 -15.95
C GLN A 1113 -34.68 -4.62 -16.10
N ILE A 1114 -33.97 -5.10 -17.11
CA ILE A 1114 -32.60 -4.64 -17.43
C ILE A 1114 -32.65 -3.16 -17.77
N GLY A 1115 -31.84 -2.35 -17.09
CA GLY A 1115 -31.73 -0.91 -17.34
C GLY A 1115 -31.15 -0.64 -18.72
N ILE A 1116 -31.77 0.28 -19.46
CA ILE A 1116 -31.23 0.75 -20.74
C ILE A 1116 -30.53 2.09 -20.48
N PRO A 1117 -29.20 2.17 -20.66
CA PRO A 1117 -28.49 3.42 -20.45
C PRO A 1117 -28.72 4.38 -21.63
N GLU A 1118 -28.66 5.67 -21.36
CA GLU A 1118 -28.71 6.72 -22.39
C GLU A 1118 -27.34 7.01 -22.99
N PHE A 1119 -26.26 6.81 -22.21
CA PHE A 1119 -24.88 7.08 -22.64
C PHE A 1119 -23.94 5.96 -22.20
N PHE A 1120 -22.97 5.65 -23.06
CA PHE A 1120 -21.78 4.89 -22.72
C PHE A 1120 -20.59 5.84 -22.64
N TRP A 1121 -19.66 5.54 -21.75
CA TRP A 1121 -18.43 6.31 -21.61
C TRP A 1121 -17.23 5.36 -21.49
N LYS A 1122 -16.05 5.83 -21.90
CA LYS A 1122 -14.79 5.09 -21.77
C LYS A 1122 -13.64 6.07 -21.59
N VAL A 1123 -12.78 5.82 -20.62
CA VAL A 1123 -11.54 6.54 -20.34
C VAL A 1123 -10.37 5.57 -20.56
N VAL A 1124 -9.36 6.00 -21.32
CA VAL A 1124 -8.17 5.24 -21.67
C VAL A 1124 -6.95 6.05 -21.25
N VAL A 1125 -6.11 5.48 -20.38
CA VAL A 1125 -4.87 6.10 -19.93
C VAL A 1125 -3.69 5.28 -20.45
N PRO A 1126 -2.85 5.85 -21.33
CA PRO A 1126 -1.67 5.19 -21.83
C PRO A 1126 -0.52 5.29 -20.82
N LEU A 1127 0.10 4.16 -20.52
CA LEU A 1127 1.26 4.03 -19.65
C LEU A 1127 2.35 3.19 -20.36
N ARG A 1128 3.59 3.33 -19.92
CA ARG A 1128 4.68 2.40 -20.28
C ARG A 1128 4.65 1.19 -19.32
N PRO A 1129 5.18 0.03 -19.73
CA PRO A 1129 5.31 -1.12 -18.83
C PRO A 1129 5.96 -0.74 -17.50
N GLY A 1130 5.30 -1.09 -16.40
CA GLY A 1130 5.72 -0.76 -15.02
C GLY A 1130 5.08 0.50 -14.44
N GLN A 1131 4.73 1.50 -15.26
CA GLN A 1131 4.21 2.78 -14.77
C GLN A 1131 2.83 2.67 -14.11
N GLY A 1132 2.57 3.48 -13.10
CA GLY A 1132 1.33 3.56 -12.32
C GLY A 1132 0.81 4.98 -12.14
N ILE A 1133 -0.08 5.16 -11.15
CA ILE A 1133 -0.65 6.47 -10.83
C ILE A 1133 0.42 7.50 -10.41
N ALA A 1134 1.50 7.06 -9.75
CA ALA A 1134 2.59 7.93 -9.33
C ALA A 1134 3.45 8.46 -10.49
N ASP A 1135 3.42 7.79 -11.64
CA ASP A 1135 4.13 8.22 -12.86
C ASP A 1135 3.33 9.25 -13.68
N LEU A 1136 2.06 9.47 -13.32
CA LEU A 1136 1.24 10.49 -13.96
C LEU A 1136 1.80 11.87 -13.63
N ASN A 1137 1.85 12.70 -14.66
CA ASN A 1137 2.37 14.06 -14.62
C ASN A 1137 1.62 14.93 -15.64
N GLU A 1138 1.93 16.23 -15.70
CA GLU A 1138 1.26 17.21 -16.55
C GLU A 1138 1.29 16.87 -18.06
N ASP A 1139 2.24 16.04 -18.53
CA ASP A 1139 2.32 15.59 -19.92
C ASP A 1139 1.46 14.35 -20.22
N THR A 1140 0.79 13.78 -19.22
CA THR A 1140 -0.06 12.59 -19.40
C THR A 1140 -1.29 12.95 -20.21
N GLN A 1141 -1.53 12.21 -21.30
CA GLN A 1141 -2.65 12.44 -22.21
C GLN A 1141 -3.71 11.33 -22.13
N PRO A 1142 -4.65 11.38 -21.15
CA PRO A 1142 -5.78 10.46 -21.15
C PRO A 1142 -6.73 10.75 -22.31
N ILE A 1143 -7.45 9.72 -22.76
CA ILE A 1143 -8.47 9.82 -23.81
C ILE A 1143 -9.82 9.44 -23.21
N ALA A 1144 -10.81 10.32 -23.28
CA ALA A 1144 -12.16 10.07 -22.80
C ALA A 1144 -13.20 10.22 -23.92
N VAL A 1145 -14.22 9.37 -23.92
CA VAL A 1145 -15.35 9.43 -24.86
C VAL A 1145 -16.69 9.31 -24.13
N ILE A 1146 -17.71 10.01 -24.63
CA ILE A 1146 -19.12 9.83 -24.26
C ILE A 1146 -19.93 9.55 -25.55
N MET A 1147 -20.44 8.34 -25.68
CA MET A 1147 -21.20 7.87 -26.83
C MET A 1147 -22.67 7.70 -26.46
N PRO A 1148 -23.60 8.42 -27.12
CA PRO A 1148 -25.01 8.29 -26.80
C PRO A 1148 -25.59 6.98 -27.35
N ASN A 1149 -26.35 6.26 -26.53
CA ASN A 1149 -26.94 4.95 -26.82
C ASN A 1149 -28.23 5.07 -27.64
N ILE A 1150 -28.13 5.72 -28.80
CA ILE A 1150 -29.26 6.11 -29.63
C ILE A 1150 -29.04 5.73 -31.09
N ASP A 1151 -30.14 5.63 -31.83
CA ASP A 1151 -30.13 5.34 -33.26
C ASP A 1151 -29.68 6.58 -34.05
N ALA A 1152 -28.57 6.46 -34.78
CA ALA A 1152 -27.94 7.54 -35.55
C ALA A 1152 -28.90 8.26 -36.54
N ARG A 1153 -30.02 7.62 -36.91
CA ARG A 1153 -31.05 8.18 -37.80
C ARG A 1153 -31.87 9.34 -37.18
N LYS A 1154 -31.63 9.69 -35.91
CA LYS A 1154 -32.44 10.66 -35.15
C LYS A 1154 -31.83 12.06 -34.96
N PHE A 1155 -30.68 12.38 -35.59
CA PHE A 1155 -29.99 13.68 -35.39
C PHE A 1155 -30.04 14.54 -36.66
N PRO A 1156 -31.03 15.43 -36.80
CA PRO A 1156 -31.10 16.36 -37.94
C PRO A 1156 -30.06 17.50 -37.88
N ASP A 1157 -29.56 17.85 -36.68
CA ASP A 1157 -28.74 19.06 -36.46
C ASP A 1157 -27.25 18.79 -36.13
N ASN A 1158 -26.77 17.55 -36.25
CA ASN A 1158 -25.37 17.12 -36.02
C ASN A 1158 -24.76 17.52 -34.65
N GLN A 1159 -25.56 17.86 -33.64
CA GLN A 1159 -25.09 18.19 -32.30
C GLN A 1159 -25.99 17.57 -31.22
N LEU A 1160 -25.40 17.17 -30.09
CA LEU A 1160 -26.12 16.72 -28.90
C LEU A 1160 -25.56 17.42 -27.65
N ILE A 1161 -26.42 18.07 -26.87
CA ILE A 1161 -26.07 18.75 -25.63
C ILE A 1161 -26.30 17.78 -24.46
N LEU A 1162 -25.28 17.54 -23.66
CA LEU A 1162 -25.33 16.60 -22.52
C LEU A 1162 -25.64 17.29 -21.17
N GLY A 1163 -25.49 18.62 -21.11
CA GLY A 1163 -25.58 19.43 -19.89
C GLY A 1163 -24.29 20.21 -19.63
N ASN A 1164 -24.32 21.25 -18.78
CA ASN A 1164 -23.17 22.06 -18.34
C ASN A 1164 -22.09 22.31 -19.42
N ASP A 1165 -22.49 22.88 -20.56
CA ASP A 1165 -21.63 23.26 -21.68
C ASP A 1165 -21.00 22.13 -22.52
N THR A 1166 -21.17 20.84 -22.18
CA THR A 1166 -20.67 19.72 -22.99
C THR A 1166 -21.56 19.48 -24.22
N THR A 1167 -20.99 19.70 -25.41
CA THR A 1167 -21.66 19.48 -26.72
C THR A 1167 -20.90 18.44 -27.55
N LEU A 1168 -21.57 17.38 -27.96
CA LEU A 1168 -21.01 16.37 -28.86
C LEU A 1168 -21.23 16.74 -30.32
N ASP A 1169 -20.17 16.62 -31.13
CA ASP A 1169 -20.25 16.72 -32.60
C ASP A 1169 -20.66 15.36 -33.18
N LEU A 1170 -21.77 15.33 -33.92
CA LEU A 1170 -22.30 14.13 -34.56
C LEU A 1170 -22.13 14.15 -36.08
N SER A 1171 -21.26 15.01 -36.61
CA SER A 1171 -21.01 15.16 -38.05
C SER A 1171 -20.50 13.89 -38.75
N ARG A 1172 -19.78 13.03 -38.02
CA ARG A 1172 -19.28 11.73 -38.51
C ARG A 1172 -19.51 10.63 -37.47
N PRO A 1173 -20.76 10.19 -37.25
CA PRO A 1173 -21.16 9.40 -36.09
C PRO A 1173 -20.56 7.98 -36.03
N GLY A 1174 -19.71 7.59 -36.98
CA GLY A 1174 -19.04 6.28 -37.01
C GLY A 1174 -17.57 6.33 -36.56
N VAL A 1175 -17.08 7.52 -36.21
CA VAL A 1175 -15.68 7.85 -35.88
C VAL A 1175 -15.64 8.19 -34.40
N TRP A 1176 -14.81 7.53 -33.60
CA TRP A 1176 -14.87 7.68 -32.14
C TRP A 1176 -14.47 9.10 -31.69
N GLU A 1177 -13.60 9.76 -32.44
CA GLU A 1177 -13.07 11.10 -32.18
C GLU A 1177 -14.16 12.16 -32.10
N THR A 1178 -15.31 11.94 -32.78
CA THR A 1178 -16.45 12.85 -32.70
C THR A 1178 -17.13 12.84 -31.32
N TYR A 1179 -16.93 11.75 -30.58
CA TYR A 1179 -17.44 11.54 -29.23
C TYR A 1179 -16.40 11.82 -28.14
N ALA A 1180 -15.20 12.28 -28.51
CA ALA A 1180 -14.14 12.58 -27.56
C ALA A 1180 -14.48 13.81 -26.70
N VAL A 1181 -14.23 13.68 -25.40
CA VAL A 1181 -14.50 14.66 -24.34
C VAL A 1181 -13.30 14.71 -23.39
N THR A 1182 -13.36 15.56 -22.36
CA THR A 1182 -12.39 15.57 -21.26
C THR A 1182 -12.72 14.48 -20.22
N VAL A 1183 -11.79 14.11 -19.34
CA VAL A 1183 -12.12 13.20 -18.22
C VAL A 1183 -13.10 13.88 -17.27
N ARG A 1184 -12.93 15.19 -17.03
CA ARG A 1184 -13.84 16.01 -16.22
C ARG A 1184 -15.28 15.97 -16.74
N ASP A 1185 -15.49 15.96 -18.06
CA ASP A 1185 -16.84 15.78 -18.64
C ASP A 1185 -17.49 14.44 -18.25
N VAL A 1186 -16.69 13.37 -18.18
CA VAL A 1186 -17.17 12.05 -17.75
C VAL A 1186 -17.58 12.11 -16.28
N GLU A 1187 -16.77 12.69 -15.42
CA GLU A 1187 -17.07 12.85 -13.99
C GLU A 1187 -18.33 13.67 -13.74
N HIS A 1188 -18.50 14.79 -14.46
CA HIS A 1188 -19.72 15.58 -14.37
C HIS A 1188 -20.96 14.78 -14.78
N LEU A 1189 -20.85 13.89 -15.77
CA LEU A 1189 -21.96 13.07 -16.24
C LEU A 1189 -22.28 11.89 -15.29
N THR A 1190 -21.27 11.31 -14.65
CA THR A 1190 -21.41 10.08 -13.85
C THR A 1190 -21.44 10.30 -12.35
N GLY A 1191 -20.88 11.41 -11.86
CA GLY A 1191 -20.60 11.66 -10.45
C GLY A 1191 -19.37 10.92 -9.90
N TYR A 1192 -18.53 10.35 -10.76
CA TYR A 1192 -17.27 9.69 -10.37
C TYR A 1192 -16.15 10.70 -10.14
N ASN A 1193 -15.13 10.27 -9.39
CA ASN A 1193 -13.86 10.97 -9.24
C ASN A 1193 -12.75 10.01 -9.67
N PHE A 1194 -12.13 10.24 -10.82
CA PHE A 1194 -10.99 9.47 -11.31
C PHE A 1194 -9.69 10.05 -10.73
N PHE A 1195 -8.60 9.29 -10.78
CA PHE A 1195 -7.26 9.74 -10.36
C PHE A 1195 -7.20 10.39 -8.96
N SER A 1196 -8.09 10.01 -8.05
CA SER A 1196 -8.26 10.65 -6.73
C SER A 1196 -7.06 10.47 -5.79
N GLY A 1197 -6.11 9.61 -6.18
CA GLY A 1197 -4.81 9.46 -5.51
C GLY A 1197 -3.78 10.53 -5.84
N LEU A 1198 -4.03 11.41 -6.83
CA LEU A 1198 -3.14 12.50 -7.23
C LEU A 1198 -3.34 13.77 -6.38
N PRO A 1199 -2.32 14.63 -6.26
CA PRO A 1199 -2.53 16.00 -5.80
C PRO A 1199 -3.54 16.73 -6.69
N GLN A 1200 -4.47 17.49 -6.08
CA GLN A 1200 -5.58 18.14 -6.80
C GLN A 1200 -5.13 18.95 -8.01
N GLU A 1201 -4.04 19.73 -7.90
CA GLU A 1201 -3.53 20.56 -9.01
C GLU A 1201 -3.12 19.71 -10.24
N LEU A 1202 -2.48 18.57 -10.00
CA LEU A 1202 -2.08 17.64 -11.07
C LEU A 1202 -3.29 16.89 -11.63
N GLN A 1203 -4.21 16.48 -10.75
CA GLN A 1203 -5.46 15.84 -11.13
C GLN A 1203 -6.26 16.75 -12.08
N ASP A 1204 -6.42 18.04 -11.73
CA ASP A 1204 -7.11 19.02 -12.55
C ASP A 1204 -6.45 19.21 -13.91
N ALA A 1205 -5.11 19.29 -13.94
CA ALA A 1205 -4.35 19.47 -15.18
C ALA A 1205 -4.57 18.33 -16.19
N ILE A 1206 -4.58 17.07 -15.74
CA ILE A 1206 -4.78 15.92 -16.63
C ILE A 1206 -6.26 15.68 -17.00
N GLU A 1207 -7.20 16.14 -16.17
CA GLU A 1207 -8.63 15.88 -16.38
C GLU A 1207 -9.31 16.88 -17.32
N GLU A 1208 -8.71 18.06 -17.54
CA GLU A 1208 -9.23 19.12 -18.42
C GLU A 1208 -8.81 18.98 -19.89
N ASP A 1209 -7.89 18.07 -20.22
CA ASP A 1209 -7.36 17.92 -21.58
C ASP A 1209 -8.24 17.02 -22.47
N ARG A 1210 -8.64 17.54 -23.64
CA ARG A 1210 -9.41 16.81 -24.66
C ARG A 1210 -8.51 16.27 -25.77
N ASN A 1211 -8.21 14.97 -25.72
CA ASN A 1211 -7.29 14.32 -26.67
C ASN A 1211 -7.99 13.55 -27.80
N THR A 1212 -7.75 13.95 -29.05
CA THR A 1212 -8.26 13.26 -30.27
C THR A 1212 -7.16 12.73 -31.20
N ASN A 1213 -5.92 13.19 -31.05
CA ASN A 1213 -4.82 12.87 -31.96
C ASN A 1213 -3.83 11.84 -31.42
N PHE A 1214 -4.02 11.34 -30.19
CA PHE A 1214 -3.06 10.49 -29.50
C PHE A 1214 -2.64 9.26 -30.32
N PHE A 1215 -3.61 8.51 -30.88
CA PHE A 1215 -3.31 7.33 -31.70
C PHE A 1215 -2.65 7.66 -33.06
N LEU A 1216 -2.75 8.90 -33.53
CA LEU A 1216 -2.20 9.34 -34.82
C LEU A 1216 -0.76 9.88 -34.68
N ASN A 1217 -0.47 10.58 -33.59
CA ASN A 1217 0.85 11.13 -33.26
C ASN A 1217 1.14 10.85 -31.79
N PRO A 1218 1.55 9.62 -31.43
CA PRO A 1218 1.92 9.33 -30.06
C PRO A 1218 3.19 10.13 -29.72
N SER A 1219 3.05 11.17 -28.91
CA SER A 1219 4.23 11.78 -28.27
C SER A 1219 4.59 10.89 -27.07
N PRO A 1220 5.83 10.38 -26.99
CA PRO A 1220 6.25 9.44 -25.94
C PRO A 1220 6.16 9.97 -24.52
#